data_AF-A0A9P8S4I3-F1
#
_entry.id   AF-A0A9P8S4I3-F1
#
_cell.length_a   1.000
_cell.length_b   1.000
_cell.length_c   1.000
_cell.angle_alpha   90.00
_cell.angle_beta   90.00
_cell.angle_gamma   90.00
#
_symmetry.space_group_name_H-M   'P 1'
#
loop_
_entity.id
_entity.type
_entity.pdbx_description
1 polymer ?
#
loop_
_entity_poly.entity_id
_entity_poly.type
_entity_poly.pdbx_seq_one_letter_code
_entity_poly.pdbx_strand_id
1 'polypeptide(L)'
;MPSKRKHSETHPTVQRAEAPRRRSTRRVKDDNGIDAGSNESRAKYTDGLGSKENVERAMHNLWEMEHKLLNEAKRQRLAIEASNLEALAAKEDEAYGSQDITKSSIKCMDAVATSTGTARQTKGDNDMNSVEETASLENEVGERGAKRPPPVNSDQLPLPWTGRLGYACLNTYLRTANPPVFSSRTCRISSILEHRHPLQDPSQPEHPTKNRPDKSKPADPNRGLRYIQDIGLNNARDIVKMLRWNDKYGIKFMRLSSEMFPFASHAEYGYSLAFASEVLATAGKVASELGHRVTTHPGQFTQIGSPKKDVVAASIRDLKYHDEMLSLLSLSEQLDRDAVMILHMGGVYGDKQATLNRFRENYQNLSEGVKNRLVLENDDVSWSVHDLLPICEELNIPLVLDFHHHNIIFDPSIREGTQDIIGLYDRIRATWTRKNITQKMHYSEPVASAVTPRDRRKHSARVKTLPPCATDMDLMIEAKDKEQAVFELMRTFKLPGWKLFNDIVPHERADEPRREVPKKAKRSVGGKAQVNGTTETIGAAPEHILSADDVNMGGPERRVYWPEARTAAFLQWFKALPGATFSDAIEIVDLRSRDAGRGIVALRDIPADTTLFTIPRDAIINSDTSSLREKLPELFESQGDEDEQQALDSWSALILIMMYEFFLGHQSKWKPYIDVLPLTFDTPMFWSEEELSYLQASATVNKIGKADAEEMFRTRLIPAIRGHPSVFASSGDCSDEDLIGLAHRMGSTIMAYAFDLENEEAENDDESDGWVEDREGKSMMGMVAMADILNADAEFNAHVNHGDEELTVTSIRDIKAGEEILNYYGPHPNSELLRRYGYITEKHSRYDVVEIPWDAVQHSLMSELGVPQDIMAETMDKMDQDDLEDIFVLERDSGEPNPDGTFAGPAVVDGMPPDLKEQLKATIKLLQKVDGNLISDKRKRDDILRSTMVETLRLVASRYSTTIAEDEILLAQDSLTRRQRMAVRVRLGEKKLLQEAFDHFSEMVAEEAADTASATTKKAKRSE
;
A
#
# COMPACT_ATOMS: atom_id res chain seq x y z
N MET A 1 44.33 -38.01 72.76
CA MET A 1 43.34 -38.43 73.80
C MET A 1 42.19 -37.40 73.84
N PRO A 2 40.99 -37.73 74.39
CA PRO A 2 39.69 -37.30 73.82
C PRO A 2 38.95 -36.24 74.69
N SER A 3 37.64 -35.90 74.58
CA SER A 3 36.44 -36.44 73.89
C SER A 3 35.29 -35.37 73.86
N LYS A 4 34.13 -35.46 73.17
CA LYS A 4 33.57 -36.20 72.01
C LYS A 4 32.10 -35.71 71.76
N ARG A 5 31.56 -35.89 70.53
CA ARG A 5 30.14 -35.70 70.07
C ARG A 5 29.61 -34.25 69.93
N LYS A 6 28.51 -33.99 69.18
CA LYS A 6 28.09 -34.33 67.78
C LYS A 6 26.70 -33.74 67.46
N HIS A 7 26.53 -33.00 66.35
CA HIS A 7 25.34 -32.83 65.47
C HIS A 7 25.71 -31.76 64.39
N SER A 8 25.76 -32.09 63.08
CA SER A 8 24.73 -31.93 62.01
C SER A 8 24.40 -30.46 61.70
N GLU A 9 24.43 -29.93 60.46
CA GLU A 9 24.50 -30.45 59.07
C GLU A 9 25.43 -29.49 58.24
N THR A 10 26.33 -29.82 57.28
CA THR A 10 26.46 -30.73 56.11
C THR A 10 25.71 -30.33 54.82
N HIS A 11 26.29 -30.30 53.60
CA HIS A 11 27.65 -29.96 53.09
C HIS A 11 27.68 -29.96 51.51
N PRO A 12 28.75 -29.48 50.80
CA PRO A 12 28.65 -28.91 49.43
C PRO A 12 29.81 -29.26 48.45
N THR A 13 30.06 -28.42 47.42
CA THR A 13 31.38 -28.20 46.71
C THR A 13 31.93 -29.37 45.82
N VAL A 14 33.08 -29.35 45.08
CA VAL A 14 34.28 -28.46 45.04
C VAL A 14 35.17 -28.56 43.74
N GLN A 15 35.94 -27.50 43.44
CA GLN A 15 37.28 -27.36 42.77
C GLN A 15 37.65 -27.70 41.29
N ARG A 16 38.66 -26.92 40.83
CA ARG A 16 39.56 -27.04 39.66
C ARG A 16 40.55 -28.22 39.78
N ALA A 17 41.10 -28.71 38.65
CA ALA A 17 42.50 -28.44 38.21
C ALA A 17 43.16 -29.53 37.31
N GLU A 18 43.74 -29.07 36.19
CA GLU A 18 44.89 -29.63 35.42
C GLU A 18 44.81 -31.03 34.75
N ALA A 19 45.85 -31.29 33.93
CA ALA A 19 45.93 -32.28 32.83
C ALA A 19 47.14 -33.24 33.05
N PRO A 20 47.64 -34.13 32.13
CA PRO A 20 47.37 -34.21 30.67
C PRO A 20 47.52 -35.61 29.96
N ARG A 21 47.46 -35.56 28.60
CA ARG A 21 48.17 -36.42 27.59
C ARG A 21 47.64 -37.83 27.16
N ARG A 22 47.15 -37.83 25.90
CA ARG A 22 47.59 -38.64 24.71
C ARG A 22 47.31 -40.17 24.58
N ARG A 23 46.60 -40.50 23.47
CA ARG A 23 47.05 -41.21 22.22
C ARG A 23 46.35 -42.54 21.81
N SER A 24 45.76 -42.52 20.59
CA SER A 24 45.67 -43.59 19.55
C SER A 24 45.03 -44.96 19.89
N THR A 25 44.17 -45.57 19.04
CA THR A 25 44.47 -46.11 17.68
C THR A 25 43.27 -46.08 16.70
N ARG A 26 43.49 -45.88 15.38
CA ARG A 26 43.41 -46.89 14.28
C ARG A 26 42.26 -47.92 14.40
N ARG A 27 41.27 -48.02 13.51
CA ARG A 27 41.18 -48.13 12.01
C ARG A 27 41.31 -49.57 11.48
N VAL A 28 40.18 -50.14 11.00
CA VAL A 28 39.92 -51.22 10.00
C VAL A 28 38.37 -51.32 9.97
N LYS A 29 37.59 -51.21 8.89
CA LYS A 29 37.61 -51.68 7.48
C LYS A 29 37.02 -53.10 7.33
N ASP A 30 35.95 -53.25 6.51
CA ASP A 30 35.87 -54.21 5.39
C ASP A 30 34.47 -54.27 4.71
N ASP A 31 34.46 -53.85 3.44
CA ASP A 31 34.00 -54.58 2.25
C ASP A 31 32.56 -55.17 2.04
N ASN A 32 31.93 -54.62 0.99
CA ASN A 32 31.22 -55.30 -0.13
C ASN A 32 29.76 -55.80 -0.02
N GLY A 33 28.93 -55.33 -0.97
CA GLY A 33 27.60 -55.83 -1.32
C GLY A 33 26.98 -55.00 -2.47
N ILE A 34 26.76 -55.60 -3.63
CA ILE A 34 26.39 -54.93 -4.91
C ILE A 34 24.94 -55.27 -5.29
N ASP A 35 24.10 -54.28 -5.65
CA ASP A 35 23.52 -54.16 -7.01
C ASP A 35 22.84 -52.78 -7.25
N ALA A 36 22.41 -52.51 -8.49
CA ALA A 36 22.17 -51.16 -9.04
C ALA A 36 20.70 -50.71 -9.14
N GLY A 37 20.49 -49.39 -9.31
CA GLY A 37 19.17 -48.81 -9.63
C GLY A 37 19.12 -47.29 -9.86
N SER A 38 19.09 -46.88 -11.14
CA SER A 38 18.67 -45.55 -11.68
C SER A 38 19.45 -44.26 -11.30
N ASN A 39 19.50 -43.33 -12.27
CA ASN A 39 20.16 -42.01 -12.17
C ASN A 39 19.33 -40.98 -11.40
N GLU A 40 20.01 -40.12 -10.63
CA GLU A 40 19.72 -38.68 -10.59
C GLU A 40 21.00 -37.90 -10.27
N SER A 41 21.40 -36.97 -11.14
CA SER A 41 22.73 -36.36 -11.13
C SER A 41 22.80 -35.11 -10.25
N ARG A 42 22.96 -35.31 -8.94
CA ARG A 42 23.17 -34.24 -7.96
C ARG A 42 24.55 -33.57 -8.16
N ALA A 43 24.54 -32.36 -8.72
CA ALA A 43 25.73 -31.51 -8.79
C ALA A 43 26.27 -31.18 -7.38
N LYS A 44 27.58 -30.96 -7.27
CA LYS A 44 28.26 -30.69 -5.99
C LYS A 44 28.26 -29.20 -5.72
N TYR A 45 27.77 -28.80 -4.54
CA TYR A 45 28.26 -27.59 -3.89
C TYR A 45 29.68 -27.85 -3.39
N THR A 46 30.62 -26.97 -3.77
CA THR A 46 31.90 -26.79 -3.07
C THR A 46 31.75 -25.59 -2.15
N ASP A 47 32.03 -25.79 -0.87
CA ASP A 47 31.76 -24.85 0.21
C ASP A 47 33.00 -24.01 0.56
N GLY A 48 32.77 -22.82 1.14
CA GLY A 48 33.72 -22.06 1.96
C GLY A 48 35.02 -21.58 1.32
N LEU A 49 35.00 -20.36 0.77
CA LEU A 49 36.01 -19.30 1.07
C LEU A 49 35.73 -17.98 0.32
N GLY A 50 35.17 -18.03 -0.89
CA GLY A 50 35.04 -16.85 -1.77
C GLY A 50 33.88 -15.88 -1.50
N SER A 51 33.09 -16.04 -0.44
CA SER A 51 31.96 -15.13 -0.18
C SER A 51 32.39 -13.78 0.38
N LYS A 52 33.41 -13.73 1.26
CA LYS A 52 33.79 -12.48 1.95
C LYS A 52 34.45 -11.47 1.01
N GLU A 53 35.42 -11.89 0.21
CA GLU A 53 36.05 -11.04 -0.82
C GLU A 53 35.05 -10.58 -1.89
N ASN A 54 34.04 -11.39 -2.21
CA ASN A 54 33.00 -11.00 -3.18
C ASN A 54 31.97 -10.02 -2.57
N VAL A 55 31.67 -10.12 -1.27
CA VAL A 55 30.84 -9.14 -0.55
C VAL A 55 31.60 -7.84 -0.35
N GLU A 56 32.86 -7.89 0.07
CA GLU A 56 33.72 -6.70 0.23
C GLU A 56 33.89 -5.97 -1.10
N ARG A 57 34.08 -6.70 -2.21
CA ARG A 57 34.12 -6.12 -3.56
C ARG A 57 32.76 -5.61 -4.03
N ALA A 58 31.65 -6.30 -3.76
CA ALA A 58 30.32 -5.80 -4.12
C ALA A 58 29.98 -4.50 -3.35
N MET A 59 30.34 -4.43 -2.06
CA MET A 59 30.19 -3.23 -1.25
C MET A 59 31.12 -2.10 -1.73
N HIS A 60 32.38 -2.40 -2.06
CA HIS A 60 33.31 -1.42 -2.60
C HIS A 60 32.85 -0.87 -3.97
N ASN A 61 32.44 -1.72 -4.90
CA ASN A 61 31.91 -1.30 -6.21
C ASN A 61 30.60 -0.51 -6.09
N LEU A 62 29.73 -0.83 -5.12
CA LEU A 62 28.52 -0.03 -4.84
C LEU A 62 28.88 1.33 -4.24
N TRP A 63 29.82 1.37 -3.31
CA TRP A 63 30.35 2.60 -2.72
C TRP A 63 31.08 3.47 -3.74
N GLU A 64 31.85 2.89 -4.65
CA GLU A 64 32.46 3.58 -5.80
C GLU A 64 31.40 4.12 -6.76
N MET A 65 30.34 3.37 -7.09
CA MET A 65 29.24 3.90 -7.90
C MET A 65 28.55 5.08 -7.20
N GLU A 66 28.31 4.96 -5.89
CA GLU A 66 27.70 6.02 -5.08
C GLU A 66 28.60 7.26 -5.02
N HIS A 67 29.90 7.11 -4.77
CA HIS A 67 30.87 8.22 -4.80
C HIS A 67 31.09 8.80 -6.21
N LYS A 68 31.13 8.00 -7.28
CA LYS A 68 31.23 8.51 -8.67
C LYS A 68 29.99 9.34 -9.01
N LEU A 69 28.79 8.88 -8.68
CA LEU A 69 27.53 9.62 -8.91
C LEU A 69 27.40 10.87 -8.03
N LEU A 70 27.76 10.80 -6.75
CA LEU A 70 27.77 11.95 -5.83
C LEU A 70 28.82 12.98 -6.23
N ASN A 71 30.02 12.56 -6.63
CA ASN A 71 31.07 13.46 -7.11
C ASN A 71 30.66 14.15 -8.41
N GLU A 72 30.06 13.43 -9.37
CA GLU A 72 29.62 14.04 -10.64
C GLU A 72 28.42 14.98 -10.42
N ALA A 73 27.47 14.63 -9.53
CA ALA A 73 26.39 15.54 -9.12
C ALA A 73 26.94 16.80 -8.39
N LYS A 74 27.94 16.64 -7.53
CA LYS A 74 28.63 17.77 -6.85
C LYS A 74 29.42 18.63 -7.84
N ARG A 75 30.01 18.02 -8.87
CA ARG A 75 30.72 18.69 -9.96
C ARG A 75 29.78 19.51 -10.86
N GLN A 76 28.60 18.96 -11.18
CA GLN A 76 27.53 19.67 -11.88
C GLN A 76 27.00 20.84 -11.04
N ARG A 77 26.73 20.63 -9.74
CA ARG A 77 26.37 21.71 -8.80
C ARG A 77 27.40 22.85 -8.79
N LEU A 78 28.69 22.53 -8.63
CA LEU A 78 29.77 23.52 -8.64
C LEU A 78 29.92 24.24 -10.00
N ALA A 79 29.66 23.55 -11.12
CA ALA A 79 29.62 24.16 -12.44
C ALA A 79 28.44 25.14 -12.60
N ILE A 80 27.27 24.82 -12.05
CA ILE A 80 26.09 25.70 -12.02
C ILE A 80 26.35 26.93 -11.14
N GLU A 81 26.98 26.76 -9.97
CA GLU A 81 27.37 27.86 -9.08
C GLU A 81 28.38 28.81 -9.76
N ALA A 82 29.41 28.28 -10.42
CA ALA A 82 30.38 29.06 -11.19
C ALA A 82 29.75 29.77 -12.41
N SER A 83 28.89 29.07 -13.16
CA SER A 83 28.16 29.61 -14.31
C SER A 83 27.22 30.77 -13.92
N ASN A 84 26.55 30.66 -12.77
CA ASN A 84 25.75 31.76 -12.23
C ASN A 84 26.59 32.98 -11.84
N LEU A 85 27.80 32.80 -11.31
CA LEU A 85 28.72 33.91 -11.01
C LEU A 85 29.18 34.64 -12.28
N GLU A 86 29.53 33.90 -13.34
CA GLU A 86 29.86 34.51 -14.65
C GLU A 86 28.63 35.20 -15.29
N ALA A 87 27.45 34.58 -15.19
CA ALA A 87 26.21 35.16 -15.71
C ALA A 87 25.69 36.37 -14.91
N LEU A 88 26.05 36.50 -13.64
CA LEU A 88 25.81 37.70 -12.82
C LEU A 88 26.80 38.82 -13.20
N ALA A 89 28.09 38.50 -13.34
CA ALA A 89 29.09 39.48 -13.79
C ALA A 89 28.75 40.05 -15.18
N ALA A 90 28.35 39.19 -16.14
CA ALA A 90 27.93 39.62 -17.47
C ALA A 90 26.69 40.54 -17.47
N LYS A 91 25.81 40.43 -16.46
CA LYS A 91 24.59 41.25 -16.34
C LYS A 91 24.85 42.66 -15.76
N GLU A 92 25.97 42.89 -15.08
CA GLU A 92 26.33 44.26 -14.67
C GLU A 92 26.89 45.10 -15.84
N ASP A 93 27.62 44.48 -16.77
CA ASP A 93 28.25 45.17 -17.91
C ASP A 93 27.27 45.57 -19.05
N GLU A 94 26.18 44.81 -19.28
CA GLU A 94 25.21 45.16 -20.35
C GLU A 94 24.24 46.31 -19.99
N ALA A 95 24.32 46.86 -18.77
CA ALA A 95 23.36 47.83 -18.25
C ALA A 95 23.43 49.27 -18.84
N TYR A 96 23.99 49.47 -20.05
CA TYR A 96 24.15 50.81 -20.67
C TYR A 96 24.08 50.81 -22.23
N GLY A 97 22.91 50.48 -22.82
CA GLY A 97 22.83 50.04 -24.24
C GLY A 97 21.89 50.71 -25.28
N SER A 98 20.94 51.60 -24.96
CA SER A 98 20.09 52.38 -25.93
C SER A 98 19.14 51.63 -26.91
N GLN A 99 18.18 52.34 -27.53
CA GLN A 99 16.97 51.82 -28.23
C GLN A 99 17.01 51.99 -29.78
N ASP A 100 16.36 51.12 -30.58
CA ASP A 100 15.14 51.48 -31.37
C ASP A 100 14.51 50.42 -32.33
N ILE A 101 13.20 50.22 -32.17
CA ILE A 101 12.05 49.99 -33.11
C ILE A 101 12.30 49.63 -34.62
N THR A 102 11.70 48.54 -35.17
CA THR A 102 10.60 48.54 -36.21
C THR A 102 10.16 47.22 -36.90
N LYS A 103 8.83 46.97 -36.89
CA LYS A 103 7.90 46.45 -37.96
C LYS A 103 8.26 45.26 -38.89
N SER A 104 7.35 44.28 -38.97
CA SER A 104 6.40 44.11 -40.11
C SER A 104 5.34 42.99 -39.85
N SER A 105 4.39 42.73 -40.76
CA SER A 105 3.23 41.82 -40.58
C SER A 105 2.56 41.42 -41.93
N ILE A 106 1.42 40.67 -41.90
CA ILE A 106 0.48 40.32 -43.01
C ILE A 106 0.92 39.04 -43.80
N LYS A 107 0.12 38.00 -44.13
CA LYS A 107 -1.35 37.68 -44.26
C LYS A 107 -1.60 36.19 -43.81
N CYS A 108 -2.66 35.38 -44.02
CA CYS A 108 -4.03 35.31 -44.63
C CYS A 108 -4.74 34.07 -43.94
N MET A 109 -6.04 33.78 -43.85
CA MET A 109 -7.34 34.17 -44.47
C MET A 109 -7.64 33.59 -45.88
N ASP A 110 -8.79 32.97 -46.20
CA ASP A 110 -9.98 32.54 -45.41
C ASP A 110 -10.83 31.48 -46.18
N ALA A 111 -11.73 30.72 -45.51
CA ALA A 111 -12.63 29.71 -46.14
C ALA A 111 -13.91 29.37 -45.30
N VAL A 112 -15.08 29.17 -45.94
CA VAL A 112 -16.42 29.31 -45.28
C VAL A 112 -17.58 28.47 -45.90
N ALA A 113 -18.53 28.03 -45.05
CA ALA A 113 -20.00 27.79 -45.25
C ALA A 113 -20.66 26.40 -45.53
N THR A 114 -21.71 26.11 -44.72
CA THR A 114 -23.05 25.49 -45.03
C THR A 114 -23.19 24.00 -45.45
N SER A 115 -24.31 23.27 -45.23
CA SER A 115 -25.51 23.40 -44.32
C SER A 115 -26.46 22.18 -44.41
N THR A 116 -27.22 21.86 -43.35
CA THR A 116 -28.48 21.02 -43.30
C THR A 116 -28.43 19.56 -43.82
N GLY A 117 -29.26 18.59 -43.39
CA GLY A 117 -30.27 18.55 -42.32
C GLY A 117 -31.69 18.08 -42.71
N THR A 118 -31.97 16.76 -42.77
CA THR A 118 -33.33 16.13 -42.77
C THR A 118 -33.27 14.60 -42.52
N ALA A 119 -34.40 13.87 -42.49
CA ALA A 119 -34.48 12.47 -42.00
C ALA A 119 -35.53 11.54 -42.72
N ARG A 120 -35.52 10.24 -42.33
CA ARG A 120 -36.55 9.16 -42.43
C ARG A 120 -36.50 8.07 -43.55
N GLN A 121 -36.73 6.82 -43.07
CA GLN A 121 -37.61 5.73 -43.57
C GLN A 121 -37.15 4.63 -44.58
N THR A 122 -36.69 3.49 -44.00
CA THR A 122 -37.26 2.10 -44.08
C THR A 122 -37.45 1.29 -45.39
N LYS A 123 -37.17 -0.03 -45.27
CA LYS A 123 -37.35 -1.20 -46.20
C LYS A 123 -36.22 -1.44 -47.22
N GLY A 124 -35.86 -2.69 -47.58
CA GLY A 124 -36.29 -4.02 -47.07
C GLY A 124 -35.77 -5.22 -47.92
N ASP A 125 -35.94 -6.44 -47.38
CA ASP A 125 -35.84 -7.79 -47.97
C ASP A 125 -34.45 -8.47 -48.28
N ASN A 126 -34.24 -9.64 -47.64
CA ASN A 126 -33.51 -10.88 -48.01
C ASN A 126 -32.00 -10.85 -48.42
N ASP A 127 -31.18 -11.91 -48.27
CA ASP A 127 -31.45 -13.37 -48.13
C ASP A 127 -30.43 -14.12 -47.19
N MET A 128 -30.46 -15.46 -47.13
CA MET A 128 -29.89 -16.33 -46.07
C MET A 128 -28.36 -16.63 -46.03
N ASN A 129 -27.91 -17.06 -44.83
CA ASN A 129 -26.71 -17.85 -44.47
C ASN A 129 -25.34 -17.09 -44.48
N SER A 130 -24.39 -17.33 -43.56
CA SER A 130 -24.15 -18.49 -42.68
C SER A 130 -23.34 -18.20 -41.39
N VAL A 131 -23.70 -18.85 -40.28
CA VAL A 131 -22.83 -19.32 -39.17
C VAL A 131 -21.73 -18.35 -38.66
N GLU A 132 -22.09 -17.23 -38.04
CA GLU A 132 -21.14 -16.47 -37.18
C GLU A 132 -21.84 -15.55 -36.14
N GLU A 133 -22.75 -16.10 -35.31
CA GLU A 133 -23.55 -15.27 -34.38
C GLU A 133 -23.78 -15.90 -32.99
N THR A 134 -22.71 -16.09 -32.22
CA THR A 134 -22.77 -16.47 -30.79
C THR A 134 -22.01 -15.54 -29.84
N ALA A 135 -21.20 -14.60 -30.34
CA ALA A 135 -20.43 -13.64 -29.52
C ALA A 135 -21.07 -12.24 -29.40
N SER A 136 -22.02 -11.90 -30.28
CA SER A 136 -22.72 -10.60 -30.30
C SER A 136 -23.79 -10.49 -29.20
N LEU A 137 -24.54 -11.57 -28.98
CA LEU A 137 -25.69 -11.58 -28.07
C LEU A 137 -25.33 -11.45 -26.58
N GLU A 138 -24.14 -11.89 -26.16
CA GLU A 138 -23.69 -11.70 -24.76
C GLU A 138 -23.36 -10.23 -24.47
N ASN A 139 -22.78 -9.51 -25.45
CA ASN A 139 -22.42 -8.10 -25.33
C ASN A 139 -23.66 -7.18 -25.27
N GLU A 140 -24.67 -7.41 -26.12
CA GLU A 140 -25.95 -6.69 -26.03
C GLU A 140 -26.68 -6.91 -24.70
N VAL A 141 -26.51 -8.08 -24.08
CA VAL A 141 -27.14 -8.44 -22.81
C VAL A 141 -26.46 -7.74 -21.63
N GLY A 142 -25.13 -7.55 -21.67
CA GLY A 142 -24.38 -6.80 -20.66
C GLY A 142 -24.83 -5.33 -20.55
N GLU A 143 -24.96 -4.63 -21.67
CA GLU A 143 -25.40 -3.23 -21.71
C GLU A 143 -26.79 -2.99 -21.10
N ARG A 144 -27.71 -3.95 -21.25
CA ARG A 144 -29.11 -3.84 -20.78
C ARG A 144 -29.25 -3.96 -19.26
N GLY A 145 -28.25 -4.49 -18.55
CA GLY A 145 -28.21 -4.51 -17.09
C GLY A 145 -27.86 -3.13 -16.51
N ALA A 146 -26.70 -2.59 -16.91
CA ALA A 146 -26.06 -1.45 -16.26
C ALA A 146 -26.88 -0.15 -16.23
N LYS A 147 -27.83 0.00 -17.16
CA LYS A 147 -28.67 1.19 -17.34
C LYS A 147 -30.06 1.08 -16.68
N ARG A 148 -30.41 -0.03 -16.00
CA ARG A 148 -31.68 -0.11 -15.22
C ARG A 148 -31.60 0.80 -13.98
N PRO A 149 -32.57 1.71 -13.75
CA PRO A 149 -32.72 2.35 -12.44
C PRO A 149 -33.14 1.30 -11.38
N PRO A 150 -32.91 1.53 -10.09
CA PRO A 150 -33.46 0.68 -9.03
C PRO A 150 -34.99 0.55 -9.18
N PRO A 151 -35.60 -0.61 -8.88
CA PRO A 151 -37.04 -0.84 -8.99
C PRO A 151 -37.85 -0.14 -7.87
N VAL A 152 -37.44 1.06 -7.46
CA VAL A 152 -38.19 1.93 -6.56
C VAL A 152 -39.22 2.70 -7.37
N ASN A 153 -40.50 2.34 -7.21
CA ASN A 153 -41.63 3.03 -7.83
C ASN A 153 -42.24 4.00 -6.80
N SER A 154 -41.59 5.15 -6.65
CA SER A 154 -42.10 6.28 -5.86
C SER A 154 -41.56 7.60 -6.39
N ASP A 155 -42.44 8.56 -6.66
CA ASP A 155 -42.08 9.94 -6.99
C ASP A 155 -41.68 10.76 -5.74
N GLN A 156 -41.78 10.15 -4.55
CA GLN A 156 -41.48 10.78 -3.26
C GLN A 156 -40.40 10.02 -2.50
N LEU A 157 -39.40 10.74 -2.02
CA LEU A 157 -38.36 10.26 -1.12
C LEU A 157 -38.79 10.48 0.35
N PRO A 158 -38.35 9.63 1.31
CA PRO A 158 -38.69 9.76 2.73
C PRO A 158 -37.89 10.89 3.41
N LEU A 159 -38.09 12.14 2.97
CA LEU A 159 -37.36 13.32 3.42
C LEU A 159 -38.30 14.41 3.99
N PRO A 160 -37.95 15.12 5.07
CA PRO A 160 -36.70 15.00 5.84
C PRO A 160 -36.66 13.71 6.67
N TRP A 161 -35.51 13.03 6.65
CA TRP A 161 -35.30 11.76 7.34
C TRP A 161 -35.09 11.98 8.86
N THR A 162 -35.73 11.15 9.68
CA THR A 162 -35.69 11.17 11.15
C THR A 162 -35.45 9.80 11.79
N GLY A 163 -35.54 8.71 11.02
CA GLY A 163 -35.23 7.34 11.47
C GLY A 163 -33.73 7.02 11.50
N ARG A 164 -33.36 5.75 11.73
CA ARG A 164 -31.96 5.32 11.75
C ARG A 164 -31.58 4.60 10.45
N LEU A 165 -30.44 4.94 9.87
CA LEU A 165 -29.75 4.03 8.94
C LEU A 165 -28.77 3.14 9.71
N GLY A 166 -28.57 1.91 9.22
CA GLY A 166 -27.67 0.93 9.81
C GLY A 166 -27.08 -0.05 8.80
N TYR A 167 -26.10 -0.83 9.24
CA TYR A 167 -25.42 -1.86 8.43
C TYR A 167 -25.15 -3.13 9.25
N ALA A 168 -24.67 -4.19 8.58
CA ALA A 168 -24.54 -5.52 9.15
C ALA A 168 -23.10 -5.97 9.45
N CYS A 169 -22.88 -6.33 10.73
CA CYS A 169 -21.84 -7.19 11.31
C CYS A 169 -20.38 -6.73 11.22
N LEU A 170 -19.97 -6.12 10.10
CA LEU A 170 -18.59 -5.80 9.77
C LEU A 170 -18.49 -4.31 9.44
N ASN A 171 -17.49 -3.65 10.01
CA ASN A 171 -17.14 -2.26 9.67
C ASN A 171 -15.81 -2.31 8.88
N THR A 172 -15.75 -1.69 7.72
CA THR A 172 -14.58 -1.79 6.82
C THR A 172 -13.33 -1.16 7.44
N TYR A 173 -13.43 0.05 8.02
CA TYR A 173 -12.30 0.72 8.68
C TYR A 173 -11.79 -0.02 9.91
N LEU A 174 -12.68 -0.39 10.84
CA LEU A 174 -12.31 -1.05 12.09
C LEU A 174 -11.70 -2.44 11.86
N ARG A 175 -12.07 -3.12 10.76
CA ARG A 175 -11.42 -4.37 10.34
C ARG A 175 -10.00 -4.16 9.82
N THR A 176 -9.69 -2.99 9.25
CA THR A 176 -8.33 -2.61 8.78
C THR A 176 -7.46 -1.93 9.85
N ALA A 177 -8.02 -1.64 11.03
CA ALA A 177 -7.23 -1.13 12.16
C ALA A 177 -6.23 -2.19 12.68
N ASN A 178 -5.20 -1.74 13.38
CA ASN A 178 -4.26 -2.62 14.09
C ASN A 178 -4.31 -2.31 15.61
N PRO A 179 -4.72 -3.25 16.48
CA PRO A 179 -5.29 -4.56 16.16
C PRO A 179 -6.70 -4.46 15.53
N PRO A 180 -7.09 -5.44 14.68
CA PRO A 180 -8.37 -5.39 13.96
C PRO A 180 -9.57 -5.65 14.87
N VAL A 181 -10.59 -4.79 14.74
CA VAL A 181 -11.80 -4.75 15.59
C VAL A 181 -13.01 -5.28 14.80
N PHE A 182 -13.54 -6.43 15.23
CA PHE A 182 -14.70 -7.07 14.60
C PHE A 182 -15.33 -8.13 15.53
N SER A 183 -16.66 -8.27 15.49
CA SER A 183 -17.42 -9.17 16.39
C SER A 183 -17.70 -10.57 15.79
N SER A 184 -16.81 -11.10 14.95
CA SER A 184 -17.05 -12.33 14.19
C SER A 184 -15.82 -13.23 13.98
N ARG A 185 -14.97 -13.37 15.01
CA ARG A 185 -13.88 -14.36 15.03
C ARG A 185 -14.48 -15.77 15.16
N THR A 186 -14.12 -16.66 14.24
CA THR A 186 -14.63 -18.05 14.15
C THR A 186 -13.50 -19.07 14.20
N CYS A 187 -13.74 -20.26 14.77
CA CYS A 187 -12.81 -21.39 14.74
C CYS A 187 -13.40 -22.62 14.01
N ARG A 188 -12.64 -23.71 13.93
CA ARG A 188 -13.12 -25.02 13.43
C ARG A 188 -13.20 -26.03 14.59
N ILE A 189 -14.01 -27.09 14.47
CA ILE A 189 -14.04 -28.17 15.48
C ILE A 189 -12.65 -28.79 15.68
N SER A 190 -11.84 -28.91 14.61
CA SER A 190 -10.44 -29.32 14.71
C SER A 190 -9.65 -28.45 15.69
N SER A 191 -9.80 -27.13 15.63
CA SER A 191 -9.18 -26.19 16.58
C SER A 191 -9.64 -26.50 18.02
N ILE A 192 -10.94 -26.70 18.24
CA ILE A 192 -11.46 -27.04 19.59
C ILE A 192 -10.79 -28.30 20.14
N LEU A 193 -10.63 -29.34 19.30
CA LEU A 193 -9.97 -30.58 19.68
C LEU A 193 -8.47 -30.39 19.95
N GLU A 194 -7.79 -29.58 19.15
CA GLU A 194 -6.35 -29.28 19.31
C GLU A 194 -6.08 -28.51 20.60
N HIS A 195 -6.88 -27.48 20.91
CA HIS A 195 -6.70 -26.65 22.12
C HIS A 195 -7.25 -27.34 23.38
N ARG A 196 -7.66 -28.63 23.31
CA ARG A 196 -7.77 -29.48 24.51
C ARG A 196 -6.41 -29.83 25.10
N HIS A 197 -5.35 -29.80 24.30
CA HIS A 197 -3.99 -30.05 24.75
C HIS A 197 -3.36 -28.78 25.34
N PRO A 198 -2.48 -28.87 26.34
CA PRO A 198 -1.66 -27.74 26.78
C PRO A 198 -0.65 -27.34 25.69
N LEU A 199 -0.17 -26.10 25.72
CA LEU A 199 0.89 -25.63 24.82
C LEU A 199 2.20 -26.43 24.98
N GLN A 200 3.05 -26.38 23.95
CA GLN A 200 4.40 -26.93 23.96
C GLN A 200 5.21 -26.35 25.12
N ASP A 201 5.23 -25.01 25.23
CA ASP A 201 5.67 -24.26 26.39
C ASP A 201 4.48 -23.49 27.02
N PRO A 202 3.98 -23.92 28.19
CA PRO A 202 2.92 -23.22 28.91
C PRO A 202 3.29 -21.85 29.52
N SER A 203 4.56 -21.43 29.46
CA SER A 203 5.02 -20.12 29.96
C SER A 203 5.02 -19.02 28.89
N GLN A 204 4.95 -19.40 27.61
CA GLN A 204 4.92 -18.48 26.48
C GLN A 204 3.49 -18.33 25.92
N PRO A 205 3.16 -17.22 25.24
CA PRO A 205 1.90 -17.09 24.50
C PRO A 205 1.80 -18.14 23.38
N GLU A 206 0.58 -18.42 22.94
CA GLU A 206 0.32 -19.30 21.80
C GLU A 206 0.78 -18.64 20.50
N HIS A 207 1.58 -19.36 19.70
CA HIS A 207 2.06 -18.88 18.40
C HIS A 207 1.76 -19.89 17.28
N PRO A 208 1.22 -19.46 16.12
CA PRO A 208 0.85 -20.35 15.01
C PRO A 208 1.97 -21.26 14.47
N THR A 209 3.24 -21.03 14.82
CA THR A 209 4.37 -21.92 14.49
C THR A 209 5.36 -22.20 15.63
N LYS A 210 5.49 -21.31 16.63
CA LYS A 210 6.59 -21.33 17.62
C LYS A 210 6.18 -22.01 18.95
N ASN A 211 4.88 -21.98 19.29
CA ASN A 211 4.34 -22.58 20.51
C ASN A 211 2.87 -22.99 20.27
N ARG A 212 2.65 -24.24 19.88
CA ARG A 212 1.34 -24.81 19.54
C ARG A 212 0.79 -25.73 20.65
N PRO A 213 -0.49 -26.11 20.64
CA PRO A 213 -1.02 -27.18 21.48
C PRO A 213 -0.34 -28.53 21.21
N ASP A 214 0.17 -29.16 22.26
CA ASP A 214 1.00 -30.35 22.19
C ASP A 214 0.15 -31.63 22.28
N LYS A 215 -0.13 -32.20 21.10
CA LYS A 215 -0.94 -33.42 20.93
C LYS A 215 -0.39 -34.67 21.65
N SER A 216 0.86 -34.65 22.13
CA SER A 216 1.44 -35.75 22.91
C SER A 216 1.08 -35.70 24.40
N LYS A 217 0.76 -34.51 24.93
CA LYS A 217 0.34 -34.29 26.31
C LYS A 217 -1.16 -34.62 26.46
N PRO A 218 -1.64 -34.99 27.67
CA PRO A 218 -3.04 -35.37 27.88
C PRO A 218 -4.02 -34.24 27.54
N ALA A 219 -5.14 -34.60 26.91
CA ALA A 219 -6.20 -33.68 26.50
C ALA A 219 -7.19 -33.41 27.65
N ASP A 220 -7.50 -32.13 27.89
CA ASP A 220 -8.54 -31.66 28.80
C ASP A 220 -9.65 -30.95 27.99
N PRO A 221 -10.89 -31.50 27.95
CA PRO A 221 -12.02 -30.86 27.28
C PRO A 221 -12.29 -29.41 27.72
N ASN A 222 -11.96 -29.05 28.97
CA ASN A 222 -12.17 -27.70 29.50
C ASN A 222 -11.25 -26.66 28.86
N ARG A 223 -10.06 -27.04 28.37
CA ARG A 223 -9.16 -26.12 27.64
C ARG A 223 -9.75 -25.74 26.28
N GLY A 224 -10.27 -26.74 25.54
CA GLY A 224 -10.96 -26.49 24.27
C GLY A 224 -12.24 -25.66 24.44
N LEU A 225 -12.96 -25.81 25.55
CA LEU A 225 -14.09 -24.96 25.90
C LEU A 225 -13.66 -23.52 26.23
N ARG A 226 -12.61 -23.33 27.03
CA ARG A 226 -12.08 -21.97 27.32
C ARG A 226 -11.66 -21.25 26.06
N TYR A 227 -10.92 -21.92 25.17
CA TYR A 227 -10.49 -21.35 23.88
C TYR A 227 -11.65 -20.75 23.07
N ILE A 228 -12.78 -21.45 22.92
CA ILE A 228 -13.95 -20.91 22.19
C ILE A 228 -14.71 -19.84 22.98
N GLN A 229 -14.69 -19.91 24.31
CA GLN A 229 -15.20 -18.84 25.18
C GLN A 229 -14.37 -17.56 25.07
N ASP A 230 -13.04 -17.64 25.03
CA ASP A 230 -12.13 -16.49 24.89
C ASP A 230 -12.29 -15.79 23.53
N ILE A 231 -12.52 -16.56 22.45
CA ILE A 231 -12.91 -16.03 21.14
C ILE A 231 -14.24 -15.24 21.26
N GLY A 232 -15.24 -15.80 21.94
CA GLY A 232 -16.51 -15.14 22.21
C GLY A 232 -16.39 -13.86 23.05
N LEU A 233 -15.56 -13.87 24.10
CA LEU A 233 -15.27 -12.68 24.91
C LEU A 233 -14.64 -11.56 24.06
N ASN A 234 -13.71 -11.90 23.17
CA ASN A 234 -13.08 -10.92 22.28
C ASN A 234 -14.07 -10.35 21.25
N ASN A 235 -14.96 -11.18 20.70
CA ASN A 235 -16.06 -10.71 19.84
C ASN A 235 -17.04 -9.79 20.58
N ALA A 236 -17.36 -10.08 21.86
CA ALA A 236 -18.23 -9.24 22.68
C ALA A 236 -17.58 -7.91 23.10
N ARG A 237 -16.28 -7.92 23.47
CA ARG A 237 -15.50 -6.72 23.81
C ARG A 237 -15.48 -5.70 22.66
N ASP A 238 -15.35 -6.18 21.42
CA ASP A 238 -15.29 -5.30 20.24
C ASP A 238 -16.62 -4.58 19.92
N ILE A 239 -17.78 -5.06 20.41
CA ILE A 239 -19.06 -4.35 20.22
C ILE A 239 -18.97 -2.92 20.75
N VAL A 240 -18.37 -2.70 21.93
CA VAL A 240 -18.26 -1.37 22.55
C VAL A 240 -17.54 -0.38 21.63
N LYS A 241 -16.48 -0.84 20.96
CA LYS A 241 -15.71 -0.04 20.00
C LYS A 241 -16.56 0.28 18.76
N MET A 242 -17.24 -0.73 18.21
CA MET A 242 -18.10 -0.57 17.02
C MET A 242 -19.29 0.38 17.27
N LEU A 243 -19.96 0.28 18.43
CA LEU A 243 -21.06 1.17 18.81
C LEU A 243 -20.60 2.63 18.98
N ARG A 244 -19.46 2.85 19.64
CA ARG A 244 -18.88 4.21 19.81
C ARG A 244 -18.39 4.81 18.50
N TRP A 245 -17.88 3.99 17.58
CA TRP A 245 -17.47 4.44 16.25
C TRP A 245 -18.69 4.83 15.39
N ASN A 246 -19.76 4.03 15.46
CA ASN A 246 -21.03 4.35 14.78
C ASN A 246 -21.64 5.64 15.30
N ASP A 247 -21.69 5.81 16.62
CA ASP A 247 -22.24 6.98 17.31
C ASP A 247 -21.61 8.29 16.81
N LYS A 248 -20.27 8.31 16.81
CA LYS A 248 -19.43 9.41 16.33
C LYS A 248 -19.80 9.87 14.91
N TYR A 249 -20.14 8.93 14.04
CA TYR A 249 -20.47 9.18 12.63
C TYR A 249 -21.96 9.18 12.32
N GLY A 250 -22.82 9.28 13.35
CA GLY A 250 -24.26 9.42 13.20
C GLY A 250 -25.00 8.13 12.83
N ILE A 251 -24.32 6.98 12.80
CA ILE A 251 -24.94 5.67 12.68
C ILE A 251 -25.47 5.27 14.06
N LYS A 252 -26.71 4.77 14.10
CA LYS A 252 -27.43 4.43 15.35
C LYS A 252 -28.08 3.04 15.32
N PHE A 253 -27.86 2.29 14.25
CA PHE A 253 -28.48 0.98 14.03
C PHE A 253 -27.43 0.01 13.47
N MET A 254 -27.32 -1.17 14.07
CA MET A 254 -26.35 -2.19 13.68
C MET A 254 -26.97 -3.58 13.77
N ARG A 255 -26.73 -4.45 12.78
CA ARG A 255 -26.90 -5.89 12.97
C ARG A 255 -25.61 -6.47 13.56
N LEU A 256 -25.71 -7.11 14.73
CA LEU A 256 -24.63 -7.87 15.35
C LEU A 256 -24.42 -9.19 14.60
N SER A 257 -23.22 -9.73 14.65
CA SER A 257 -22.90 -11.04 14.04
C SER A 257 -23.60 -12.18 14.79
N SER A 258 -24.24 -13.09 14.05
CA SER A 258 -24.73 -14.35 14.60
C SER A 258 -23.57 -15.31 14.95
N GLU A 259 -22.45 -15.21 14.24
CA GLU A 259 -21.21 -15.97 14.50
C GLU A 259 -20.36 -15.37 15.64
N MET A 260 -21.01 -14.72 16.62
CA MET A 260 -20.33 -14.08 17.75
C MET A 260 -19.71 -15.08 18.74
N PHE A 261 -20.40 -16.21 19.00
CA PHE A 261 -19.95 -17.26 19.90
C PHE A 261 -19.88 -18.61 19.16
N PRO A 262 -18.72 -18.96 18.59
CA PRO A 262 -18.59 -20.13 17.72
C PRO A 262 -19.05 -21.41 18.42
N PHE A 263 -19.90 -22.18 17.73
CA PHE A 263 -20.49 -23.45 18.18
C PHE A 263 -21.42 -23.40 19.41
N ALA A 264 -21.80 -22.23 19.95
CA ALA A 264 -22.67 -22.14 21.14
C ALA A 264 -24.00 -22.94 21.01
N SER A 265 -24.62 -22.93 19.83
CA SER A 265 -25.87 -23.67 19.51
C SER A 265 -25.68 -25.14 19.06
N HIS A 266 -24.43 -25.62 19.00
CA HIS A 266 -24.10 -26.98 18.53
C HIS A 266 -24.62 -28.06 19.49
N ALA A 267 -24.93 -29.27 18.98
CA ALA A 267 -25.46 -30.37 19.79
C ALA A 267 -24.43 -30.93 20.81
N GLU A 268 -23.21 -31.18 20.36
CA GLU A 268 -22.10 -31.75 21.16
C GLU A 268 -21.21 -30.66 21.82
N TYR A 269 -20.72 -29.69 21.02
CA TYR A 269 -19.81 -28.62 21.44
C TYR A 269 -20.51 -27.35 21.97
N GLY A 270 -21.82 -27.39 22.23
CA GLY A 270 -22.61 -26.22 22.66
C GLY A 270 -22.38 -25.82 24.12
N TYR A 271 -22.62 -24.53 24.43
CA TYR A 271 -22.38 -23.94 25.75
C TYR A 271 -23.26 -22.70 25.98
N SER A 272 -23.56 -22.39 27.25
CA SER A 272 -24.25 -21.17 27.65
C SER A 272 -23.32 -19.96 27.68
N LEU A 273 -23.88 -18.77 27.46
CA LEU A 273 -23.16 -17.49 27.37
C LEU A 273 -22.91 -16.81 28.72
N ALA A 274 -23.32 -17.42 29.84
CA ALA A 274 -23.19 -16.86 31.19
C ALA A 274 -21.79 -16.32 31.55
N PHE A 275 -20.72 -16.92 31.00
CA PHE A 275 -19.32 -16.45 31.18
C PHE A 275 -19.03 -15.08 30.54
N ALA A 276 -19.82 -14.67 29.53
CA ALA A 276 -19.70 -13.39 28.83
C ALA A 276 -20.70 -12.33 29.32
N SER A 277 -21.51 -12.65 30.34
CA SER A 277 -22.58 -11.80 30.86
C SER A 277 -22.15 -10.37 31.18
N GLU A 278 -21.05 -10.17 31.92
CA GLU A 278 -20.54 -8.84 32.27
C GLU A 278 -20.09 -8.02 31.04
N VAL A 279 -19.49 -8.68 30.05
CA VAL A 279 -19.02 -8.03 28.81
C VAL A 279 -20.19 -7.66 27.91
N LEU A 280 -21.18 -8.55 27.77
CA LEU A 280 -22.41 -8.27 27.03
C LEU A 280 -23.22 -7.16 27.70
N ALA A 281 -23.40 -7.19 29.02
CA ALA A 281 -24.07 -6.13 29.77
C ALA A 281 -23.34 -4.78 29.64
N THR A 282 -21.99 -4.78 29.57
CA THR A 282 -21.20 -3.58 29.28
C THR A 282 -21.48 -3.06 27.85
N ALA A 283 -21.56 -3.95 26.86
CA ALA A 283 -21.88 -3.58 25.48
C ALA A 283 -23.31 -3.02 25.33
N GLY A 284 -24.32 -3.64 25.97
CA GLY A 284 -25.70 -3.16 25.91
C GLY A 284 -26.00 -1.96 26.80
N LYS A 285 -25.23 -1.74 27.88
CA LYS A 285 -25.18 -0.45 28.58
C LYS A 285 -24.75 0.66 27.60
N VAL A 286 -23.62 0.49 26.91
CA VAL A 286 -23.14 1.46 25.91
C VAL A 286 -24.14 1.62 24.76
N ALA A 287 -24.79 0.55 24.30
CA ALA A 287 -25.87 0.65 23.31
C ALA A 287 -27.04 1.52 23.81
N SER A 288 -27.43 1.35 25.08
CA SER A 288 -28.52 2.11 25.69
C SER A 288 -28.17 3.57 25.94
N GLU A 289 -26.95 3.86 26.43
CA GLU A 289 -26.42 5.23 26.61
C GLU A 289 -26.37 6.01 25.30
N LEU A 290 -26.01 5.34 24.19
CA LEU A 290 -25.87 5.94 22.87
C LEU A 290 -27.15 5.87 22.00
N GLY A 291 -28.27 5.35 22.53
CA GLY A 291 -29.53 5.21 21.80
C GLY A 291 -29.48 4.26 20.59
N HIS A 292 -28.54 3.31 20.62
CA HIS A 292 -28.23 2.39 19.56
C HIS A 292 -29.21 1.21 19.50
N ARG A 293 -29.81 0.98 18.33
CA ARG A 293 -30.55 -0.26 18.05
C ARG A 293 -29.58 -1.34 17.59
N VAL A 294 -29.68 -2.51 18.20
CA VAL A 294 -29.00 -3.75 17.76
C VAL A 294 -30.02 -4.77 17.28
N THR A 295 -29.66 -5.64 16.35
CA THR A 295 -30.46 -6.80 15.91
C THR A 295 -29.56 -7.97 15.52
N THR A 296 -30.09 -9.18 15.36
CA THR A 296 -29.34 -10.35 14.83
C THR A 296 -30.11 -11.00 13.68
N HIS A 297 -29.42 -11.75 12.82
CA HIS A 297 -30.06 -12.55 11.78
C HIS A 297 -29.46 -13.96 11.78
N PRO A 298 -30.04 -14.89 12.57
CA PRO A 298 -29.71 -16.32 12.52
C PRO A 298 -29.45 -16.86 11.11
N GLY A 299 -28.46 -17.76 10.99
CA GLY A 299 -28.00 -18.25 9.70
C GLY A 299 -29.05 -19.07 8.93
N GLN A 300 -28.87 -19.16 7.61
CA GLN A 300 -29.78 -19.85 6.66
C GLN A 300 -30.14 -21.32 7.02
N PHE A 301 -29.42 -21.95 7.94
CA PHE A 301 -29.66 -23.32 8.39
C PHE A 301 -30.67 -23.42 9.54
N THR A 302 -31.04 -22.30 10.17
CA THR A 302 -32.12 -22.21 11.17
C THR A 302 -33.46 -22.24 10.43
N GLN A 303 -34.10 -23.41 10.42
CA GLN A 303 -35.18 -23.79 9.51
C GLN A 303 -36.33 -24.47 10.29
N ILE A 304 -37.11 -23.70 11.06
CA ILE A 304 -38.19 -24.27 11.91
C ILE A 304 -39.40 -24.80 11.13
N GLY A 305 -39.52 -24.52 9.82
CA GLY A 305 -40.51 -25.16 8.93
C GLY A 305 -40.11 -26.55 8.41
N SER A 306 -38.91 -27.03 8.77
CA SER A 306 -38.32 -28.28 8.24
C SER A 306 -39.06 -29.55 8.67
N PRO A 307 -39.21 -30.56 7.79
CA PRO A 307 -39.72 -31.88 8.17
C PRO A 307 -38.69 -32.73 8.93
N LYS A 308 -37.42 -32.33 8.99
CA LYS A 308 -36.36 -33.06 9.72
C LYS A 308 -36.31 -32.60 11.17
N LYS A 309 -36.70 -33.48 12.10
CA LYS A 309 -36.73 -33.20 13.55
C LYS A 309 -35.41 -32.66 14.09
N ASP A 310 -34.28 -33.18 13.62
CA ASP A 310 -32.94 -32.76 14.09
C ASP A 310 -32.58 -31.33 13.63
N VAL A 311 -33.07 -30.93 12.45
CA VAL A 311 -32.92 -29.56 11.93
C VAL A 311 -33.78 -28.59 12.75
N VAL A 312 -35.02 -28.96 13.06
CA VAL A 312 -35.89 -28.18 13.95
C VAL A 312 -35.26 -28.07 15.35
N ALA A 313 -34.74 -29.16 15.92
CA ALA A 313 -34.08 -29.16 17.21
C ALA A 313 -32.79 -28.31 17.23
N ALA A 314 -32.02 -28.30 16.14
CA ALA A 314 -30.87 -27.40 15.98
C ALA A 314 -31.31 -25.93 15.90
N SER A 315 -32.33 -25.64 15.10
CA SER A 315 -32.91 -24.30 14.94
C SER A 315 -33.43 -23.74 16.28
N ILE A 316 -34.03 -24.58 17.12
CA ILE A 316 -34.51 -24.20 18.46
C ILE A 316 -33.34 -23.92 19.42
N ARG A 317 -32.21 -24.63 19.32
CA ARG A 317 -30.99 -24.27 20.08
C ARG A 317 -30.39 -22.96 19.59
N ASP A 318 -30.39 -22.74 18.27
CA ASP A 318 -29.83 -21.53 17.67
C ASP A 318 -30.61 -20.26 18.05
N LEU A 319 -31.95 -20.31 17.99
CA LEU A 319 -32.80 -19.22 18.46
C LEU A 319 -32.65 -18.96 19.97
N LYS A 320 -32.44 -20.01 20.78
CA LYS A 320 -32.18 -19.86 22.23
C LYS A 320 -30.82 -19.23 22.53
N TYR A 321 -29.79 -19.57 21.76
CA TYR A 321 -28.46 -18.93 21.84
C TYR A 321 -28.56 -17.42 21.55
N HIS A 322 -29.28 -17.03 20.49
CA HIS A 322 -29.49 -15.62 20.16
C HIS A 322 -30.35 -14.88 21.21
N ASP A 323 -31.37 -15.53 21.77
CA ASP A 323 -32.21 -14.99 22.86
C ASP A 323 -31.40 -14.80 24.17
N GLU A 324 -30.52 -15.75 24.52
CA GLU A 324 -29.56 -15.60 25.62
C GLU A 324 -28.60 -14.42 25.35
N MET A 325 -28.01 -14.35 24.16
CA MET A 325 -27.04 -13.30 23.80
C MET A 325 -27.66 -11.91 23.89
N LEU A 326 -28.85 -11.71 23.32
CA LEU A 326 -29.54 -10.42 23.33
C LEU A 326 -30.06 -10.06 24.73
N SER A 327 -30.50 -11.04 25.52
CA SER A 327 -30.93 -10.78 26.91
C SER A 327 -29.76 -10.41 27.82
N LEU A 328 -28.58 -11.01 27.63
CA LEU A 328 -27.38 -10.68 28.39
C LEU A 328 -26.83 -9.27 28.09
N LEU A 329 -27.22 -8.64 26.96
CA LEU A 329 -26.92 -7.23 26.71
C LEU A 329 -27.56 -6.31 27.78
N SER A 330 -28.62 -6.74 28.47
CA SER A 330 -29.26 -5.95 29.54
C SER A 330 -29.71 -4.55 29.07
N LEU A 331 -30.29 -4.48 27.86
CA LEU A 331 -30.71 -3.25 27.20
C LEU A 331 -31.85 -2.54 27.96
N SER A 332 -31.96 -1.22 27.76
CA SER A 332 -33.15 -0.46 28.21
C SER A 332 -34.44 -1.01 27.58
N GLU A 333 -35.56 -0.89 28.30
CA GLU A 333 -36.81 -1.62 28.04
C GLU A 333 -37.34 -1.57 26.59
N GLN A 334 -37.21 -0.42 25.90
CA GLN A 334 -37.60 -0.30 24.49
C GLN A 334 -36.53 -0.85 23.55
N LEU A 335 -35.24 -0.66 23.85
CA LEU A 335 -34.16 -1.20 23.02
C LEU A 335 -34.08 -2.72 23.12
N ASP A 336 -34.48 -3.32 24.24
CA ASP A 336 -34.61 -4.78 24.36
C ASP A 336 -35.74 -5.34 23.50
N ARG A 337 -36.90 -4.67 23.44
CA ARG A 337 -37.97 -4.96 22.48
C ARG A 337 -37.51 -4.80 21.03
N ASP A 338 -36.75 -3.76 20.75
CA ASP A 338 -36.25 -3.43 19.41
C ASP A 338 -35.11 -4.36 18.96
N ALA A 339 -34.48 -5.09 19.90
CA ALA A 339 -33.47 -6.12 19.70
C ALA A 339 -34.09 -7.45 19.27
N VAL A 340 -34.49 -7.48 18.00
CA VAL A 340 -35.13 -8.61 17.32
C VAL A 340 -34.15 -9.55 16.63
N MET A 341 -34.58 -10.81 16.48
CA MET A 341 -33.94 -11.87 15.70
C MET A 341 -34.70 -12.02 14.37
N ILE A 342 -34.05 -11.70 13.25
CA ILE A 342 -34.68 -11.77 11.93
C ILE A 342 -34.47 -13.16 11.31
N LEU A 343 -35.55 -13.78 10.80
CA LEU A 343 -35.54 -15.13 10.25
C LEU A 343 -36.28 -15.21 8.90
N HIS A 344 -35.60 -15.70 7.86
CA HIS A 344 -36.26 -16.13 6.62
C HIS A 344 -37.06 -17.42 6.83
N MET A 345 -38.21 -17.55 6.16
CA MET A 345 -38.99 -18.80 6.18
C MET A 345 -38.28 -19.95 5.45
N GLY A 346 -37.51 -19.65 4.38
CA GLY A 346 -36.52 -20.55 3.82
C GLY A 346 -37.09 -21.72 3.02
N GLY A 347 -36.83 -22.95 3.46
CA GLY A 347 -37.13 -24.15 2.66
C GLY A 347 -38.62 -24.43 2.47
N VAL A 348 -39.08 -24.47 1.21
CA VAL A 348 -40.37 -25.09 0.87
C VAL A 348 -40.18 -26.61 0.87
N TYR A 349 -40.89 -27.33 1.75
CA TYR A 349 -40.77 -28.79 1.85
C TYR A 349 -42.14 -29.44 1.60
N GLY A 350 -42.30 -30.03 0.43
CA GLY A 350 -43.64 -30.31 -0.13
C GLY A 350 -44.14 -29.04 -0.80
N ASP A 351 -45.13 -28.39 -0.20
CA ASP A 351 -45.70 -27.11 -0.64
C ASP A 351 -45.59 -26.02 0.45
N LYS A 352 -45.94 -24.77 0.10
CA LYS A 352 -45.91 -23.64 1.04
C LYS A 352 -46.85 -23.84 2.23
N GLN A 353 -48.09 -24.29 2.03
CA GLN A 353 -49.04 -24.48 3.12
C GLN A 353 -48.58 -25.56 4.11
N ALA A 354 -47.99 -26.65 3.62
CA ALA A 354 -47.38 -27.67 4.46
C ALA A 354 -46.19 -27.14 5.29
N THR A 355 -45.36 -26.24 4.73
CA THR A 355 -44.30 -25.57 5.51
C THR A 355 -44.88 -24.60 6.55
N LEU A 356 -45.88 -23.77 6.18
CA LEU A 356 -46.56 -22.87 7.12
C LEU A 356 -47.22 -23.64 8.28
N ASN A 357 -47.78 -24.82 8.02
CA ASN A 357 -48.38 -25.66 9.05
C ASN A 357 -47.33 -26.22 10.03
N ARG A 358 -46.21 -26.75 9.54
CA ARG A 358 -45.10 -27.16 10.41
C ARG A 358 -44.47 -25.99 11.17
N PHE A 359 -44.37 -24.81 10.53
CA PHE A 359 -43.92 -23.60 11.19
C PHE A 359 -44.83 -23.25 12.37
N ARG A 360 -46.16 -23.26 12.19
CA ARG A 360 -47.15 -23.04 13.26
C ARG A 360 -46.98 -24.03 14.42
N GLU A 361 -46.87 -25.31 14.12
CA GLU A 361 -46.66 -26.38 15.10
C GLU A 361 -45.36 -26.19 15.90
N ASN A 362 -44.24 -25.89 15.22
CA ASN A 362 -42.94 -25.70 15.87
C ASN A 362 -42.84 -24.35 16.61
N TYR A 363 -43.47 -23.28 16.11
CA TYR A 363 -43.49 -21.95 16.73
C TYR A 363 -44.16 -21.98 18.12
N GLN A 364 -45.23 -22.75 18.29
CA GLN A 364 -45.88 -22.93 19.59
C GLN A 364 -44.91 -23.44 20.68
N ASN A 365 -43.95 -24.28 20.29
CA ASN A 365 -42.95 -24.91 21.15
C ASN A 365 -41.70 -24.04 21.45
N LEU A 366 -41.63 -22.82 20.92
CA LEU A 366 -40.57 -21.86 21.25
C LEU A 366 -40.77 -21.26 22.65
N SER A 367 -39.69 -20.80 23.29
CA SER A 367 -39.75 -20.03 24.53
C SER A 367 -40.30 -18.61 24.30
N GLU A 368 -40.91 -18.01 25.31
CA GLU A 368 -41.51 -16.68 25.17
C GLU A 368 -40.48 -15.58 24.86
N GLY A 369 -39.23 -15.66 25.36
CA GLY A 369 -38.15 -14.75 24.96
C GLY A 369 -37.89 -14.79 23.44
N VAL A 370 -37.66 -15.98 22.91
CA VAL A 370 -37.61 -16.25 21.45
C VAL A 370 -38.84 -15.71 20.74
N LYS A 371 -40.07 -15.98 21.20
CA LYS A 371 -41.31 -15.48 20.55
C LYS A 371 -41.44 -13.96 20.62
N ASN A 372 -40.93 -13.30 21.66
CA ASN A 372 -40.94 -11.85 21.79
C ASN A 372 -40.01 -11.20 20.78
N ARG A 373 -38.79 -11.73 20.63
CA ARG A 373 -37.75 -11.19 19.73
C ARG A 373 -37.85 -11.66 18.28
N LEU A 374 -38.47 -12.80 17.98
CA LEU A 374 -38.52 -13.35 16.62
C LEU A 374 -39.38 -12.49 15.70
N VAL A 375 -38.81 -12.15 14.54
CA VAL A 375 -39.50 -11.52 13.41
C VAL A 375 -39.20 -12.31 12.13
N LEU A 376 -40.16 -12.34 11.21
CA LEU A 376 -39.98 -13.01 9.91
C LEU A 376 -39.54 -12.00 8.84
N GLU A 377 -38.90 -12.49 7.79
CA GLU A 377 -38.50 -11.70 6.61
C GLU A 377 -38.79 -12.46 5.32
N ASN A 378 -39.24 -11.75 4.28
CA ASN A 378 -39.36 -12.30 2.92
C ASN A 378 -37.97 -12.57 2.31
N ASP A 379 -37.83 -13.66 1.55
CA ASP A 379 -36.53 -14.15 1.04
C ASP A 379 -36.40 -14.12 -0.48
N ASP A 380 -35.18 -14.35 -0.97
CA ASP A 380 -34.78 -14.26 -2.39
C ASP A 380 -35.17 -15.50 -3.23
N VAL A 381 -35.81 -16.50 -2.62
CA VAL A 381 -36.02 -17.83 -3.23
C VAL A 381 -37.49 -18.22 -3.35
N SER A 382 -38.27 -18.08 -2.27
CA SER A 382 -39.52 -18.84 -2.10
C SER A 382 -40.65 -18.08 -1.43
N TRP A 383 -40.34 -17.14 -0.53
CA TRP A 383 -41.32 -16.57 0.39
C TRP A 383 -41.45 -15.06 0.24
N SER A 384 -42.55 -14.63 -0.37
CA SER A 384 -42.90 -13.23 -0.55
C SER A 384 -43.58 -12.63 0.69
N VAL A 385 -43.73 -11.31 0.67
CA VAL A 385 -44.56 -10.55 1.62
C VAL A 385 -46.01 -11.11 1.65
N HIS A 386 -46.54 -11.54 0.51
CA HIS A 386 -47.91 -12.05 0.39
C HIS A 386 -48.08 -13.44 1.02
N ASP A 387 -47.04 -14.28 1.00
CA ASP A 387 -47.04 -15.59 1.67
C ASP A 387 -46.93 -15.45 3.19
N LEU A 388 -46.10 -14.52 3.67
CA LEU A 388 -45.72 -14.43 5.09
C LEU A 388 -46.62 -13.51 5.93
N LEU A 389 -47.14 -12.42 5.36
CA LEU A 389 -47.97 -11.47 6.11
C LEU A 389 -49.20 -12.12 6.80
N PRO A 390 -49.93 -13.08 6.21
CA PRO A 390 -51.05 -13.75 6.89
C PRO A 390 -50.63 -14.54 8.13
N ILE A 391 -49.50 -15.27 8.11
CA ILE A 391 -49.01 -16.03 9.27
C ILE A 391 -48.36 -15.09 10.32
N CYS A 392 -47.78 -13.98 9.89
CA CYS A 392 -47.34 -12.88 10.76
C CYS A 392 -48.49 -12.21 11.51
N GLU A 393 -49.63 -12.02 10.85
CA GLU A 393 -50.87 -11.55 11.48
C GLU A 393 -51.44 -12.60 12.45
N GLU A 394 -51.52 -13.87 12.03
CA GLU A 394 -52.07 -14.98 12.83
C GLU A 394 -51.26 -15.26 14.12
N LEU A 395 -49.93 -15.41 14.01
CA LEU A 395 -49.05 -15.81 15.12
C LEU A 395 -48.48 -14.62 15.91
N ASN A 396 -48.94 -13.40 15.59
CA ASN A 396 -48.42 -12.14 16.12
C ASN A 396 -46.90 -12.00 15.99
N ILE A 397 -46.37 -12.31 14.81
CA ILE A 397 -44.94 -12.18 14.48
C ILE A 397 -44.77 -10.93 13.61
N PRO A 398 -43.88 -9.98 13.95
CA PRO A 398 -43.61 -8.84 13.08
C PRO A 398 -42.97 -9.28 11.75
N LEU A 399 -43.36 -8.64 10.65
CA LEU A 399 -42.77 -8.87 9.33
C LEU A 399 -41.76 -7.76 9.01
N VAL A 400 -40.49 -8.12 8.87
CA VAL A 400 -39.48 -7.29 8.19
C VAL A 400 -39.77 -7.36 6.70
N LEU A 401 -39.96 -6.20 6.09
CA LEU A 401 -39.97 -6.06 4.63
C LEU A 401 -38.52 -5.90 4.17
N ASP A 402 -38.06 -6.82 3.34
CA ASP A 402 -36.89 -6.59 2.48
C ASP A 402 -37.36 -6.25 1.06
N PHE A 403 -36.97 -5.06 0.62
CA PHE A 403 -37.34 -4.51 -0.69
C PHE A 403 -36.64 -5.23 -1.85
N HIS A 404 -35.42 -5.75 -1.66
CA HIS A 404 -34.65 -6.38 -2.71
C HIS A 404 -35.14 -7.80 -2.99
N HIS A 405 -35.27 -8.62 -1.94
CA HIS A 405 -35.82 -9.96 -1.94
C HIS A 405 -37.21 -10.00 -2.58
N HIS A 406 -38.12 -9.09 -2.21
CA HIS A 406 -39.45 -9.00 -2.83
C HIS A 406 -39.36 -8.75 -4.34
N ASN A 407 -38.52 -7.81 -4.76
CA ASN A 407 -38.33 -7.44 -6.17
C ASN A 407 -37.64 -8.51 -7.05
N ILE A 408 -37.18 -9.63 -6.47
CA ILE A 408 -36.54 -10.74 -7.19
C ILE A 408 -37.27 -12.09 -7.03
N ILE A 409 -38.46 -12.10 -6.41
CA ILE A 409 -39.41 -13.22 -6.49
C ILE A 409 -40.26 -13.08 -7.77
N PHE A 410 -40.07 -14.00 -8.71
CA PHE A 410 -40.75 -14.02 -10.01
C PHE A 410 -42.07 -14.82 -9.96
N ASP A 411 -43.03 -14.36 -9.17
CA ASP A 411 -44.39 -14.93 -9.13
C ASP A 411 -45.36 -14.11 -10.02
N PRO A 412 -46.29 -14.73 -10.79
CA PRO A 412 -47.25 -14.01 -11.63
C PRO A 412 -48.20 -13.05 -10.89
N SER A 413 -48.32 -13.15 -9.57
CA SER A 413 -49.11 -12.24 -8.72
C SER A 413 -48.30 -11.06 -8.14
N ILE A 414 -46.98 -11.05 -8.33
CA ILE A 414 -46.03 -10.05 -7.80
C ILE A 414 -45.50 -9.18 -8.94
N ARG A 415 -45.22 -7.91 -8.65
CA ARG A 415 -44.70 -6.95 -9.64
C ARG A 415 -43.23 -6.62 -9.37
N GLU A 416 -42.42 -6.50 -10.43
CA GLU A 416 -41.09 -5.87 -10.34
C GLU A 416 -41.28 -4.39 -9.93
N GLY A 417 -40.96 -4.08 -8.68
CA GLY A 417 -41.00 -2.75 -8.08
C GLY A 417 -42.06 -2.54 -7.00
N THR A 418 -41.89 -1.48 -6.22
CA THR A 418 -42.56 -1.26 -4.92
C THR A 418 -44.09 -1.06 -4.92
N GLN A 419 -44.75 -1.13 -6.08
CA GLN A 419 -46.14 -0.71 -6.23
C GLN A 419 -47.17 -1.64 -5.55
N ASP A 420 -46.86 -2.93 -5.43
CA ASP A 420 -47.73 -3.94 -4.81
C ASP A 420 -47.64 -3.91 -3.27
N ILE A 421 -46.43 -3.79 -2.73
CA ILE A 421 -46.15 -3.77 -1.28
C ILE A 421 -46.56 -2.48 -0.58
N ILE A 422 -46.61 -1.33 -1.27
CA ILE A 422 -47.08 -0.05 -0.67
C ILE A 422 -48.48 -0.21 -0.06
N GLY A 423 -49.38 -0.94 -0.71
CA GLY A 423 -50.74 -1.21 -0.21
C GLY A 423 -50.80 -2.13 1.03
N LEU A 424 -49.67 -2.70 1.45
CA LEU A 424 -49.55 -3.57 2.63
C LEU A 424 -48.89 -2.88 3.83
N TYR A 425 -48.35 -1.66 3.68
CA TYR A 425 -47.54 -1.02 4.72
C TYR A 425 -48.24 -0.85 6.07
N ASP A 426 -49.54 -0.52 6.09
CA ASP A 426 -50.30 -0.40 7.34
C ASP A 426 -50.49 -1.76 8.03
N ARG A 427 -50.72 -2.83 7.27
CA ARG A 427 -50.80 -4.21 7.79
C ARG A 427 -49.47 -4.66 8.36
N ILE A 428 -48.38 -4.42 7.63
CA ILE A 428 -47.02 -4.71 8.07
C ILE A 428 -46.72 -3.92 9.35
N ARG A 429 -46.94 -2.59 9.36
CA ARG A 429 -46.75 -1.72 10.54
C ARG A 429 -47.53 -2.23 11.76
N ALA A 430 -48.80 -2.64 11.58
CA ALA A 430 -49.60 -3.20 12.65
C ALA A 430 -48.98 -4.47 13.28
N THR A 431 -48.22 -5.29 12.54
CA THR A 431 -47.51 -6.45 13.12
C THR A 431 -46.42 -6.05 14.13
N TRP A 432 -45.79 -4.88 13.95
CA TRP A 432 -44.81 -4.31 14.88
C TRP A 432 -45.50 -3.60 16.06
N THR A 433 -46.52 -2.78 15.77
CA THR A 433 -47.27 -2.03 16.80
C THR A 433 -47.91 -2.95 17.84
N ARG A 434 -48.44 -4.13 17.46
CA ARG A 434 -49.04 -5.10 18.39
C ARG A 434 -48.07 -5.68 19.43
N LYS A 435 -46.75 -5.56 19.23
CA LYS A 435 -45.71 -5.94 20.22
C LYS A 435 -44.99 -4.75 20.85
N ASN A 436 -45.38 -3.51 20.52
CA ASN A 436 -44.68 -2.29 20.91
C ASN A 436 -43.18 -2.30 20.52
N ILE A 437 -42.86 -2.82 19.33
CA ILE A 437 -41.51 -2.85 18.77
C ILE A 437 -41.41 -1.77 17.69
N THR A 438 -40.33 -0.99 17.67
CA THR A 438 -40.04 -0.02 16.60
C THR A 438 -39.92 -0.75 15.27
N GLN A 439 -40.70 -0.37 14.26
CA GLN A 439 -40.65 -1.01 12.94
C GLN A 439 -39.26 -0.86 12.30
N LYS A 440 -38.81 -1.90 11.59
CA LYS A 440 -37.64 -1.84 10.72
C LYS A 440 -37.90 -2.46 9.35
N MET A 441 -37.07 -2.09 8.38
CA MET A 441 -37.05 -2.66 7.02
C MET A 441 -35.60 -2.95 6.59
N HIS A 442 -35.42 -3.76 5.55
CA HIS A 442 -34.13 -4.01 4.90
C HIS A 442 -34.12 -3.44 3.47
N TYR A 443 -32.96 -2.94 3.02
CA TYR A 443 -32.80 -2.41 1.67
C TYR A 443 -31.40 -2.72 1.10
N SER A 444 -31.40 -3.37 -0.07
CA SER A 444 -30.26 -3.52 -0.98
C SER A 444 -30.72 -3.31 -2.43
N GLU A 445 -29.76 -3.28 -3.35
CA GLU A 445 -30.00 -3.22 -4.79
C GLU A 445 -29.18 -4.34 -5.45
N PRO A 446 -29.60 -4.89 -6.61
CA PRO A 446 -28.79 -5.85 -7.35
C PRO A 446 -27.50 -5.20 -7.88
N VAL A 447 -26.45 -6.00 -8.12
CA VAL A 447 -25.27 -5.56 -8.89
C VAL A 447 -25.69 -5.05 -10.27
N ALA A 448 -25.01 -4.02 -10.80
CA ALA A 448 -25.38 -3.36 -12.06
C ALA A 448 -25.39 -4.31 -13.29
N SER A 449 -24.60 -5.39 -13.26
CA SER A 449 -24.56 -6.43 -14.29
C SER A 449 -25.58 -7.56 -14.09
N ALA A 450 -26.54 -7.43 -13.17
CA ALA A 450 -27.48 -8.49 -12.82
C ALA A 450 -28.57 -8.74 -13.89
N VAL A 451 -28.27 -9.63 -14.84
CA VAL A 451 -29.24 -10.07 -15.84
C VAL A 451 -30.09 -11.24 -15.31
N THR A 452 -29.46 -12.35 -14.91
CA THR A 452 -30.17 -13.59 -14.58
C THR A 452 -30.84 -13.54 -13.20
N PRO A 453 -31.86 -14.38 -12.92
CA PRO A 453 -32.43 -14.54 -11.58
C PRO A 453 -31.40 -14.89 -10.50
N ARG A 454 -30.29 -15.55 -10.85
CA ARG A 454 -29.20 -15.88 -9.93
C ARG A 454 -28.28 -14.69 -9.65
N ASP A 455 -28.03 -13.86 -10.65
CA ASP A 455 -27.20 -12.65 -10.50
C ASP A 455 -27.93 -11.54 -9.77
N ARG A 456 -29.25 -11.45 -9.96
CA ARG A 456 -30.13 -10.51 -9.26
C ARG A 456 -30.17 -10.65 -7.75
N ARG A 457 -29.68 -11.77 -7.20
CA ARG A 457 -29.49 -12.00 -5.75
C ARG A 457 -28.18 -11.45 -5.20
N LYS A 458 -27.25 -11.03 -6.07
CA LYS A 458 -25.97 -10.45 -5.66
C LYS A 458 -26.23 -9.00 -5.28
N HIS A 459 -26.14 -8.69 -3.98
CA HIS A 459 -26.23 -7.32 -3.50
C HIS A 459 -25.11 -6.45 -4.10
N SER A 460 -25.43 -5.20 -4.40
CA SER A 460 -24.52 -4.19 -4.89
C SER A 460 -23.41 -3.83 -3.88
N ALA A 461 -22.34 -3.17 -4.38
CA ALA A 461 -21.32 -2.57 -3.54
C ALA A 461 -21.95 -1.55 -2.57
N ARG A 462 -22.73 -0.62 -3.15
CA ARG A 462 -23.48 0.45 -2.49
C ARG A 462 -24.84 0.63 -3.17
N VAL A 463 -25.78 1.26 -2.48
CA VAL A 463 -27.15 1.50 -2.97
C VAL A 463 -27.34 2.96 -3.41
N LYS A 464 -28.18 3.19 -4.43
CA LYS A 464 -28.32 4.48 -5.12
C LYS A 464 -29.46 5.36 -4.58
N THR A 465 -30.46 4.79 -3.92
CA THR A 465 -31.63 5.54 -3.44
C THR A 465 -32.15 5.04 -2.08
N LEU A 466 -33.11 5.78 -1.51
CA LEU A 466 -33.94 5.32 -0.40
C LEU A 466 -35.25 4.70 -0.91
N PRO A 467 -35.79 3.65 -0.26
CA PRO A 467 -37.10 3.09 -0.58
C PRO A 467 -38.25 3.99 -0.11
N PRO A 468 -39.48 3.80 -0.63
CA PRO A 468 -40.67 4.45 -0.11
C PRO A 468 -41.02 3.85 1.25
N CYS A 469 -40.61 4.54 2.30
CA CYS A 469 -40.93 4.21 3.68
C CYS A 469 -41.30 5.49 4.43
N ALA A 470 -41.64 5.38 5.72
CA ALA A 470 -41.87 6.57 6.54
C ALA A 470 -40.55 7.23 6.94
N THR A 471 -40.57 8.55 7.17
CA THR A 471 -39.37 9.33 7.52
C THR A 471 -38.71 8.86 8.82
N ASP A 472 -39.46 8.20 9.71
CA ASP A 472 -39.05 7.66 11.01
C ASP A 472 -38.51 6.22 10.98
N MET A 473 -38.40 5.59 9.80
CA MET A 473 -38.06 4.17 9.66
C MET A 473 -36.63 3.82 10.11
N ASP A 474 -36.46 2.72 10.85
CA ASP A 474 -35.16 2.08 11.03
C ASP A 474 -34.84 1.19 9.81
N LEU A 475 -33.88 1.60 8.98
CA LEU A 475 -33.54 0.94 7.73
C LEU A 475 -32.15 0.30 7.78
N MET A 476 -32.10 -1.02 7.59
CA MET A 476 -30.86 -1.78 7.47
C MET A 476 -30.40 -1.81 6.01
N ILE A 477 -29.19 -1.35 5.74
CA ILE A 477 -28.59 -1.34 4.40
C ILE A 477 -27.78 -2.62 4.21
N GLU A 478 -28.28 -3.50 3.34
CA GLU A 478 -27.77 -4.86 3.12
C GLU A 478 -26.65 -4.91 2.05
N ALA A 479 -25.90 -3.83 1.84
CA ALA A 479 -24.88 -3.73 0.80
C ALA A 479 -23.59 -4.53 1.11
N LYS A 480 -22.72 -4.74 0.11
CA LYS A 480 -21.39 -5.35 0.35
C LYS A 480 -20.50 -4.45 1.21
N ASP A 481 -20.44 -3.16 0.90
CA ASP A 481 -19.47 -2.21 1.47
C ASP A 481 -19.90 -1.63 2.84
N LYS A 482 -20.96 -2.20 3.44
CA LYS A 482 -21.39 -1.94 4.82
C LYS A 482 -21.61 -0.45 5.13
N GLU A 483 -20.85 0.13 6.06
CA GLU A 483 -21.03 1.53 6.46
C GLU A 483 -20.75 2.53 5.33
N GLN A 484 -19.96 2.16 4.32
CA GLN A 484 -19.73 3.00 3.13
C GLN A 484 -21.03 3.30 2.38
N ALA A 485 -21.91 2.30 2.26
CA ALA A 485 -23.21 2.44 1.61
C ALA A 485 -24.16 3.32 2.44
N VAL A 486 -24.06 3.27 3.77
CA VAL A 486 -24.79 4.15 4.68
C VAL A 486 -24.29 5.60 4.54
N PHE A 487 -22.97 5.81 4.56
CA PHE A 487 -22.35 7.13 4.33
C PHE A 487 -22.68 7.71 2.96
N GLU A 488 -22.72 6.89 1.90
CA GLU A 488 -23.10 7.37 0.57
C GLU A 488 -24.57 7.82 0.51
N LEU A 489 -25.51 7.08 1.10
CA LEU A 489 -26.90 7.53 1.23
C LEU A 489 -27.01 8.82 2.05
N MET A 490 -26.34 8.87 3.21
CA MET A 490 -26.32 10.04 4.08
C MET A 490 -25.78 11.29 3.36
N ARG A 491 -24.69 11.15 2.60
CA ARG A 491 -24.08 12.22 1.79
C ARG A 491 -24.98 12.64 0.61
N THR A 492 -25.55 11.67 -0.11
CA THR A 492 -26.39 11.90 -1.30
C THR A 492 -27.67 12.66 -0.96
N PHE A 493 -28.37 12.22 0.09
CA PHE A 493 -29.64 12.81 0.52
C PHE A 493 -29.50 13.83 1.66
N LYS A 494 -28.27 14.13 2.09
CA LYS A 494 -27.95 15.09 3.17
C LYS A 494 -28.68 14.80 4.49
N LEU A 495 -28.75 13.51 4.84
CA LEU A 495 -29.47 12.99 6.01
C LEU A 495 -28.83 13.46 7.32
N PRO A 496 -29.53 13.47 8.46
CA PRO A 496 -28.95 13.87 9.75
C PRO A 496 -27.62 13.15 10.03
N GLY A 497 -26.60 13.91 10.42
CA GLY A 497 -25.24 13.39 10.64
C GLY A 497 -24.34 13.34 9.41
N TRP A 498 -24.80 13.65 8.18
CA TRP A 498 -24.00 13.50 6.95
C TRP A 498 -22.64 14.22 6.93
N LYS A 499 -22.49 15.28 7.73
CA LYS A 499 -21.24 16.05 7.83
C LYS A 499 -20.19 15.41 8.74
N LEU A 500 -20.57 14.48 9.62
CA LEU A 500 -19.70 13.94 10.67
C LEU A 500 -18.57 13.08 10.10
N PHE A 501 -18.74 12.56 8.89
CA PHE A 501 -17.79 11.70 8.19
C PHE A 501 -17.26 12.33 6.88
N ASN A 502 -17.32 13.67 6.74
CA ASN A 502 -16.75 14.36 5.57
C ASN A 502 -15.27 14.02 5.40
N ASP A 503 -14.54 13.96 6.51
CA ASP A 503 -13.09 13.82 6.61
C ASP A 503 -12.66 12.33 6.57
N ILE A 504 -13.61 11.41 6.33
CA ILE A 504 -13.33 10.00 6.07
C ILE A 504 -13.05 9.80 4.58
N VAL A 505 -11.81 9.40 4.27
CA VAL A 505 -11.41 8.88 2.95
C VAL A 505 -12.27 7.65 2.59
N PRO A 506 -13.13 7.69 1.56
CA PRO A 506 -14.02 6.58 1.21
C PRO A 506 -13.24 5.30 0.87
N HIS A 507 -13.74 4.14 1.29
CA HIS A 507 -13.14 2.87 0.89
C HIS A 507 -13.53 2.53 -0.55
N GLU A 508 -12.58 2.66 -1.47
CA GLU A 508 -12.71 2.20 -2.86
C GLU A 508 -12.27 0.74 -3.00
N ARG A 509 -12.91 0.00 -3.90
CA ARG A 509 -12.67 -1.42 -4.14
C ARG A 509 -12.17 -1.64 -5.57
N ALA A 510 -11.18 -2.51 -5.72
CA ALA A 510 -10.54 -2.80 -7.01
C ALA A 510 -11.49 -3.41 -8.08
N ASP A 511 -12.68 -3.87 -7.70
CA ASP A 511 -13.73 -4.38 -8.60
C ASP A 511 -14.88 -3.39 -8.91
N GLU A 512 -14.76 -2.10 -8.58
CA GLU A 512 -15.72 -1.05 -8.99
C GLU A 512 -15.15 -0.15 -10.10
N PRO A 513 -15.85 0.05 -11.25
CA PRO A 513 -15.41 0.98 -12.28
C PRO A 513 -15.44 2.42 -11.77
N ARG A 514 -14.33 3.15 -12.00
CA ARG A 514 -14.12 4.54 -11.54
C ARG A 514 -15.28 5.45 -11.95
N ARG A 515 -15.77 6.26 -11.00
CA ARG A 515 -16.84 7.24 -11.26
C ARG A 515 -16.30 8.44 -12.04
N GLU A 516 -16.95 8.79 -13.14
CA GLU A 516 -16.68 10.05 -13.85
C GLU A 516 -16.90 11.25 -12.93
N VAL A 517 -15.89 12.12 -12.80
CA VAL A 517 -15.99 13.35 -12.00
C VAL A 517 -16.87 14.36 -12.75
N PRO A 518 -18.01 14.81 -12.19
CA PRO A 518 -18.85 15.79 -12.86
C PRO A 518 -18.12 17.13 -13.00
N LYS A 519 -17.88 17.57 -14.24
CA LYS A 519 -17.21 18.85 -14.54
C LYS A 519 -17.98 20.00 -13.89
N LYS A 520 -17.41 20.59 -12.82
CA LYS A 520 -18.04 21.69 -12.05
C LYS A 520 -18.36 22.86 -12.98
N ALA A 521 -19.65 23.18 -13.13
CA ALA A 521 -20.08 24.35 -13.90
C ALA A 521 -19.54 25.64 -13.26
N LYS A 522 -18.94 26.52 -14.07
CA LYS A 522 -18.39 27.80 -13.60
C LYS A 522 -19.50 28.64 -12.96
N ARG A 523 -19.35 28.98 -11.67
CA ARG A 523 -20.18 29.97 -10.99
C ARG A 523 -19.48 31.33 -10.99
N SER A 524 -20.23 32.37 -11.36
CA SER A 524 -19.75 33.75 -11.41
C SER A 524 -19.49 34.33 -10.00
N VAL A 525 -18.39 35.07 -9.85
CA VAL A 525 -18.04 35.79 -8.63
C VAL A 525 -18.93 37.02 -8.44
N GLY A 526 -19.37 37.30 -7.21
CA GLY A 526 -20.02 38.56 -6.86
C GLY A 526 -20.64 38.59 -5.45
N GLY A 527 -20.16 39.49 -4.59
CA GLY A 527 -20.76 39.80 -3.28
C GLY A 527 -19.77 39.82 -2.12
N LYS A 528 -19.54 41.01 -1.51
CA LYS A 528 -18.79 41.17 -0.26
C LYS A 528 -19.75 41.27 0.93
N ALA A 529 -19.44 40.58 2.03
CA ALA A 529 -19.89 40.89 3.39
C ALA A 529 -18.80 40.34 4.35
N GLN A 530 -17.85 41.17 4.79
CA GLN A 530 -17.93 42.13 5.90
C GLN A 530 -17.90 41.43 7.27
N VAL A 531 -16.75 41.59 7.95
CA VAL A 531 -16.45 41.06 9.28
C VAL A 531 -17.14 41.91 10.35
N ASN A 532 -17.61 41.26 11.41
CA ASN A 532 -17.76 41.83 12.74
C ASN A 532 -17.23 40.80 13.75
N GLY A 533 -16.31 41.21 14.62
CA GLY A 533 -15.72 40.34 15.64
C GLY A 533 -16.21 40.69 17.04
N THR A 534 -16.13 39.72 17.95
CA THR A 534 -16.28 39.91 19.40
C THR A 534 -15.20 39.10 20.10
N THR A 535 -14.26 39.79 20.76
CA THR A 535 -13.15 39.19 21.48
C THR A 535 -13.53 38.98 22.94
N GLU A 536 -13.61 37.74 23.42
CA GLU A 536 -13.68 37.46 24.85
C GLU A 536 -12.67 36.39 25.30
N THR A 537 -11.87 36.83 26.28
CA THR A 537 -10.90 36.17 27.16
C THR A 537 -10.79 34.64 27.20
N ILE A 538 -9.53 34.20 27.19
CA ILE A 538 -9.07 32.85 27.57
C ILE A 538 -9.51 32.51 29.00
N GLY A 539 -10.17 31.37 29.19
CA GLY A 539 -10.35 30.70 30.48
C GLY A 539 -9.68 29.33 30.44
N ALA A 540 -8.72 29.08 31.33
CA ALA A 540 -8.01 27.81 31.36
C ALA A 540 -8.92 26.66 31.86
N ALA A 541 -8.90 25.53 31.14
CA ALA A 541 -9.52 24.27 31.53
C ALA A 541 -8.44 23.19 31.68
N PRO A 542 -8.67 22.10 32.46
CA PRO A 542 -7.59 21.20 32.87
C PRO A 542 -7.01 20.36 31.72
N GLU A 543 -5.72 20.02 31.85
CA GLU A 543 -5.06 19.04 31.00
C GLU A 543 -5.78 17.68 31.10
N HIS A 544 -6.33 17.21 29.99
CA HIS A 544 -7.04 15.94 29.93
C HIS A 544 -6.15 14.89 29.25
N ILE A 545 -5.44 14.11 30.07
CA ILE A 545 -4.62 12.99 29.59
C ILE A 545 -5.54 11.99 28.87
N LEU A 546 -5.27 11.74 27.60
CA LEU A 546 -6.00 10.76 26.77
C LEU A 546 -5.50 9.35 27.07
N SER A 547 -6.41 8.37 27.08
CA SER A 547 -6.01 6.96 27.27
C SER A 547 -5.69 6.28 25.94
N ALA A 548 -5.06 5.11 26.00
CA ALA A 548 -4.81 4.28 24.82
C ALA A 548 -6.12 3.86 24.09
N ASP A 549 -7.25 3.83 24.78
CA ASP A 549 -8.56 3.54 24.17
C ASP A 549 -9.09 4.72 23.31
N ASP A 550 -8.67 5.95 23.58
CA ASP A 550 -9.12 7.15 22.87
C ASP A 550 -8.45 7.32 21.50
N VAL A 551 -7.25 6.74 21.31
CA VAL A 551 -6.36 6.96 20.16
C VAL A 551 -7.01 6.57 18.82
N ASN A 552 -7.83 5.52 18.80
CA ASN A 552 -8.61 5.12 17.62
C ASN A 552 -10.05 5.66 17.62
N MET A 553 -10.50 6.24 18.74
CA MET A 553 -11.90 6.61 18.98
C MET A 553 -12.17 8.11 18.86
N GLY A 554 -11.16 8.97 19.00
CA GLY A 554 -11.23 10.37 18.55
C GLY A 554 -11.17 11.47 19.60
N GLY A 555 -10.77 11.15 20.83
CA GLY A 555 -10.67 12.11 21.92
C GLY A 555 -11.97 12.89 22.22
N PRO A 556 -11.90 13.97 23.04
CA PRO A 556 -13.06 14.74 23.46
C PRO A 556 -13.71 15.55 22.32
N GLU A 557 -12.96 15.89 21.27
CA GLU A 557 -13.43 16.74 20.16
C GLU A 557 -14.18 15.97 19.06
N ARG A 558 -14.32 14.64 19.16
CA ARG A 558 -15.04 13.77 18.21
C ARG A 558 -14.47 13.72 16.78
N ARG A 559 -13.26 14.22 16.53
CA ARG A 559 -12.53 14.07 15.25
C ARG A 559 -11.98 12.64 15.11
N VAL A 560 -11.73 12.09 13.92
CA VAL A 560 -10.78 10.96 13.82
C VAL A 560 -9.37 11.54 13.74
N TYR A 561 -8.45 11.05 14.57
CA TYR A 561 -7.05 11.49 14.55
C TYR A 561 -6.23 10.75 13.49
N TRP A 562 -6.69 10.74 12.23
CA TRP A 562 -5.87 10.38 11.06
C TRP A 562 -6.55 10.76 9.73
N PRO A 563 -5.86 11.37 8.75
CA PRO A 563 -4.49 11.90 8.77
C PRO A 563 -4.42 13.38 9.14
N GLU A 564 -5.46 14.17 8.88
CA GLU A 564 -5.44 15.65 8.98
C GLU A 564 -5.00 16.13 10.35
N ALA A 565 -5.51 15.55 11.43
CA ALA A 565 -5.12 15.94 12.79
C ALA A 565 -3.68 15.53 13.16
N ARG A 566 -3.08 14.51 12.52
CA ARG A 566 -1.64 14.21 12.65
C ARG A 566 -0.81 15.23 11.86
N THR A 567 -1.20 15.55 10.63
CA THR A 567 -0.54 16.60 9.81
C THR A 567 -0.67 17.99 10.44
N ALA A 568 -1.79 18.31 11.08
CA ALA A 568 -1.97 19.55 11.83
C ALA A 568 -1.14 19.57 13.13
N ALA A 569 -1.06 18.46 13.88
CA ALA A 569 -0.20 18.36 15.06
C ALA A 569 1.29 18.47 14.69
N PHE A 570 1.70 17.86 13.58
CA PHE A 570 3.03 18.04 12.99
C PHE A 570 3.30 19.48 12.57
N LEU A 571 2.39 20.11 11.81
CA LEU A 571 2.57 21.50 11.38
C LEU A 571 2.55 22.49 12.56
N GLN A 572 1.78 22.20 13.62
CA GLN A 572 1.78 22.97 14.86
C GLN A 572 3.08 22.79 15.65
N TRP A 573 3.60 21.56 15.73
CA TRP A 573 4.92 21.28 16.30
C TRP A 573 6.02 22.01 15.54
N PHE A 574 6.02 21.92 14.21
CA PHE A 574 6.98 22.58 13.34
C PHE A 574 6.93 24.10 13.47
N LYS A 575 5.73 24.72 13.40
CA LYS A 575 5.52 26.15 13.65
C LYS A 575 5.79 26.59 15.11
N ALA A 576 6.15 25.68 16.02
CA ALA A 576 6.54 25.97 17.40
C ALA A 576 8.05 25.73 17.66
N LEU A 577 8.82 25.25 16.68
CA LEU A 577 10.28 25.15 16.78
C LEU A 577 10.91 26.55 16.70
N PRO A 578 11.88 26.90 17.56
CA PRO A 578 12.59 28.18 17.48
C PRO A 578 13.29 28.33 16.12
N GLY A 579 13.05 29.44 15.41
CA GLY A 579 13.61 29.71 14.07
C GLY A 579 12.78 29.16 12.90
N ALA A 580 11.92 28.16 13.11
CA ALA A 580 11.14 27.60 12.00
C ALA A 580 10.09 28.59 11.45
N THR A 581 10.01 28.68 10.12
CA THR A 581 9.01 29.49 9.41
C THR A 581 8.20 28.60 8.47
N PHE A 582 6.93 28.93 8.24
CA PHE A 582 6.12 28.26 7.22
C PHE A 582 5.06 29.23 6.70
N SER A 583 5.13 29.52 5.40
CA SER A 583 4.37 30.58 4.73
C SER A 583 2.86 30.33 4.75
N ASP A 584 2.08 31.40 4.92
CA ASP A 584 0.62 31.35 4.76
C ASP A 584 0.19 31.34 3.26
N ALA A 585 1.14 31.21 2.33
CA ALA A 585 0.88 31.00 0.90
C ALA A 585 0.77 29.53 0.51
N ILE A 586 1.03 28.59 1.42
CA ILE A 586 1.12 27.15 1.15
C ILE A 586 0.32 26.32 2.17
N GLU A 587 -0.08 25.10 1.79
CA GLU A 587 -0.68 24.11 2.71
C GLU A 587 -0.17 22.69 2.42
N ILE A 588 -0.16 21.83 3.45
CA ILE A 588 0.15 20.39 3.31
C ILE A 588 -1.14 19.66 2.94
N VAL A 589 -1.14 18.94 1.81
CA VAL A 589 -2.31 18.27 1.23
C VAL A 589 -2.12 16.76 1.20
N ASP A 590 -3.22 16.00 1.35
CA ASP A 590 -3.25 14.56 1.16
C ASP A 590 -3.43 14.19 -0.33
N LEU A 591 -2.37 13.70 -0.96
CA LEU A 591 -2.27 13.52 -2.42
C LEU A 591 -2.22 12.03 -2.84
N ARG A 592 -2.41 11.11 -1.89
CA ARG A 592 -2.56 9.66 -2.10
C ARG A 592 -3.69 9.27 -3.08
N SER A 593 -4.65 10.15 -3.32
CA SER A 593 -5.70 9.95 -4.35
C SER A 593 -5.15 9.90 -5.79
N ARG A 594 -3.91 10.34 -6.00
CA ARG A 594 -3.12 10.18 -7.24
C ARG A 594 -1.75 9.55 -6.98
N ASP A 595 -1.67 8.64 -6.01
CA ASP A 595 -0.46 7.88 -5.66
C ASP A 595 0.73 8.71 -5.10
N ALA A 596 0.56 10.01 -4.83
CA ALA A 596 1.62 10.97 -4.49
C ALA A 596 1.64 11.39 -2.98
N GLY A 597 1.54 10.41 -2.07
CA GLY A 597 1.80 10.61 -0.64
C GLY A 597 1.06 11.77 0.04
N ARG A 598 1.81 12.58 0.79
CA ARG A 598 1.44 13.98 1.08
C ARG A 598 2.33 14.86 0.20
N GLY A 599 1.87 16.08 -0.08
CA GLY A 599 2.69 17.11 -0.72
C GLY A 599 2.32 18.50 -0.21
N ILE A 600 3.00 19.52 -0.69
CA ILE A 600 2.69 20.93 -0.38
C ILE A 600 2.08 21.58 -1.62
N VAL A 601 1.05 22.40 -1.46
CA VAL A 601 0.32 23.06 -2.56
C VAL A 601 0.21 24.56 -2.31
N ALA A 602 0.36 25.36 -3.37
CA ALA A 602 0.23 26.81 -3.31
C ALA A 602 -1.24 27.26 -3.19
N LEU A 603 -1.59 27.98 -2.12
CA LEU A 603 -2.92 28.54 -1.87
C LEU A 603 -3.26 29.76 -2.75
N ARG A 604 -2.22 30.39 -3.30
CA ARG A 604 -2.24 31.63 -4.09
C ARG A 604 -1.03 31.61 -5.03
N ASP A 605 -1.00 32.48 -6.04
CA ASP A 605 0.21 32.67 -6.85
C ASP A 605 1.38 33.10 -5.95
N ILE A 606 2.53 32.45 -6.13
CA ILE A 606 3.79 32.70 -5.42
C ILE A 606 4.82 33.15 -6.46
N PRO A 607 5.47 34.32 -6.29
CA PRO A 607 6.56 34.76 -7.16
C PRO A 607 7.80 33.86 -7.02
N ALA A 608 8.67 33.86 -8.03
CA ALA A 608 10.04 33.38 -7.91
C ALA A 608 10.77 34.00 -6.68
N ASP A 609 11.80 33.32 -6.20
CA ASP A 609 12.68 33.69 -5.08
C ASP A 609 11.97 33.85 -3.71
N THR A 610 10.73 33.36 -3.59
CA THR A 610 9.97 33.40 -2.33
C THR A 610 10.38 32.26 -1.39
N THR A 611 10.83 32.58 -0.18
CA THR A 611 10.99 31.60 0.92
C THR A 611 9.63 31.03 1.33
N LEU A 612 9.51 29.71 1.26
CA LEU A 612 8.30 28.93 1.53
C LEU A 612 8.25 28.47 2.99
N PHE A 613 9.38 27.98 3.51
CA PHE A 613 9.58 27.59 4.90
C PHE A 613 11.07 27.53 5.28
N THR A 614 11.34 27.58 6.59
CA THR A 614 12.67 27.55 7.22
C THR A 614 12.72 26.41 8.24
N ILE A 615 13.83 25.68 8.29
CA ILE A 615 14.04 24.49 9.12
C ILE A 615 15.35 24.68 9.92
N PRO A 616 15.30 24.87 11.25
CA PRO A 616 16.50 24.96 12.08
C PRO A 616 17.27 23.63 12.10
N ARG A 617 18.61 23.65 12.07
CA ARG A 617 19.40 22.41 12.10
C ARG A 617 19.14 21.54 13.34
N ASP A 618 18.88 22.16 14.50
CA ASP A 618 18.46 21.52 15.76
C ASP A 618 17.20 20.64 15.68
N ALA A 619 16.40 20.81 14.61
CA ALA A 619 15.17 20.07 14.35
C ALA A 619 15.34 18.86 13.42
N ILE A 620 16.48 18.72 12.75
CA ILE A 620 16.82 17.54 11.93
C ILE A 620 17.09 16.35 12.86
N ILE A 621 16.76 15.11 12.47
CA ILE A 621 17.21 13.91 13.22
C ILE A 621 18.54 13.43 12.62
N ASN A 622 19.62 13.48 13.39
CA ASN A 622 20.95 12.95 13.03
C ASN A 622 21.72 12.47 14.29
N SER A 623 23.00 12.12 14.15
CA SER A 623 23.85 11.64 15.25
C SER A 623 24.06 12.65 16.38
N ASP A 624 23.98 13.94 16.07
CA ASP A 624 24.45 15.01 16.95
C ASP A 624 23.29 15.68 17.69
N THR A 625 22.11 15.64 17.09
CA THR A 625 20.86 16.14 17.68
C THR A 625 20.15 15.12 18.58
N SER A 626 20.42 13.82 18.43
CA SER A 626 19.79 12.76 19.23
C SER A 626 20.63 12.37 20.44
N SER A 627 19.98 12.34 21.60
CA SER A 627 20.57 11.92 22.88
C SER A 627 20.98 10.43 22.95
N LEU A 628 20.93 9.68 21.85
CA LEU A 628 21.48 8.32 21.78
C LEU A 628 23.02 8.33 21.75
N ARG A 629 23.65 9.29 21.06
CA ARG A 629 25.12 9.39 20.97
C ARG A 629 25.75 9.59 22.35
N GLU A 630 25.16 10.44 23.19
CA GLU A 630 25.59 10.63 24.59
C GLU A 630 25.43 9.38 25.47
N LYS A 631 24.52 8.45 25.11
CA LYS A 631 24.16 7.29 25.93
C LYS A 631 24.94 6.04 25.60
N LEU A 632 25.37 5.90 24.34
CA LEU A 632 26.12 4.77 23.79
C LEU A 632 27.22 5.27 22.84
N PRO A 633 28.14 6.14 23.29
CA PRO A 633 29.14 6.78 22.42
C PRO A 633 30.03 5.75 21.69
N GLU A 634 30.28 4.58 22.29
CA GLU A 634 31.00 3.46 21.69
C GLU A 634 30.37 2.88 20.40
N LEU A 635 29.13 3.25 20.06
CA LEU A 635 28.48 2.88 18.80
C LEU A 635 28.72 3.92 17.68
N PHE A 636 29.18 5.13 18.02
CA PHE A 636 29.34 6.25 17.08
C PHE A 636 30.80 6.73 16.97
N GLU A 637 31.63 6.45 17.99
CA GLU A 637 33.00 6.94 18.11
C GLU A 637 33.98 5.76 18.23
N SER A 638 34.93 5.67 17.29
CA SER A 638 35.94 4.60 17.21
C SER A 638 37.00 4.75 18.31
N GLN A 639 37.08 3.79 19.24
CA GLN A 639 37.99 3.85 20.40
C GLN A 639 39.43 3.38 20.10
N GLY A 640 40.01 3.88 19.01
CA GLY A 640 41.42 3.66 18.63
C GLY A 640 41.67 2.41 17.80
N ASP A 641 42.95 2.23 17.41
CA ASP A 641 43.36 1.37 16.30
C ASP A 641 43.41 -0.15 16.60
N GLU A 642 43.11 -0.58 17.83
CA GLU A 642 43.30 -1.97 18.29
C GLU A 642 42.01 -2.76 18.62
N ASP A 643 40.82 -2.14 18.60
CA ASP A 643 39.55 -2.81 18.94
C ASP A 643 38.76 -3.29 17.71
N GLU A 644 38.38 -4.58 17.67
CA GLU A 644 37.58 -5.20 16.58
C GLU A 644 36.12 -4.69 16.51
N GLN A 645 35.70 -3.81 17.43
CA GLN A 645 34.39 -3.17 17.44
C GLN A 645 34.43 -1.82 16.73
N GLN A 646 34.36 -1.87 15.40
CA GLN A 646 34.13 -0.68 14.57
C GLN A 646 32.83 0.04 14.99
N ALA A 647 32.85 1.38 14.95
CA ALA A 647 31.66 2.21 15.06
C ALA A 647 30.64 1.87 13.94
N LEU A 648 29.39 2.29 14.13
CA LEU A 648 28.37 2.21 13.07
C LEU A 648 28.67 3.24 11.98
N ASP A 649 28.47 2.84 10.73
CA ASP A 649 28.38 3.77 9.60
C ASP A 649 27.18 4.71 9.75
N SER A 650 27.17 5.82 8.99
CA SER A 650 26.13 6.87 9.10
C SER A 650 24.72 6.34 8.87
N TRP A 651 24.54 5.30 8.06
CA TRP A 651 23.25 4.69 7.75
C TRP A 651 22.76 3.80 8.88
N SER A 652 23.59 2.88 9.35
CA SER A 652 23.32 2.03 10.52
C SER A 652 23.08 2.85 11.78
N ALA A 653 23.86 3.92 11.97
CA ALA A 653 23.70 4.88 13.05
C ALA A 653 22.32 5.57 12.98
N LEU A 654 21.93 6.11 11.81
CA LEU A 654 20.65 6.79 11.65
C LEU A 654 19.44 5.84 11.78
N ILE A 655 19.55 4.59 11.32
CA ILE A 655 18.52 3.55 11.59
C ILE A 655 18.37 3.34 13.11
N LEU A 656 19.47 3.18 13.83
CA LEU A 656 19.43 2.92 15.28
C LEU A 656 18.83 4.12 16.05
N ILE A 657 19.17 5.35 15.64
CA ILE A 657 18.57 6.59 16.16
C ILE A 657 17.06 6.63 15.85
N MET A 658 16.64 6.35 14.63
CA MET A 658 15.22 6.34 14.26
C MET A 658 14.42 5.27 15.02
N MET A 659 15.01 4.10 15.28
CA MET A 659 14.42 3.08 16.16
C MET A 659 14.36 3.56 17.62
N TYR A 660 15.41 4.20 18.12
CA TYR A 660 15.48 4.75 19.48
C TYR A 660 14.41 5.83 19.74
N GLU A 661 14.32 6.83 18.88
CA GLU A 661 13.33 7.92 18.99
C GLU A 661 11.88 7.38 18.85
N PHE A 662 11.68 6.33 18.05
CA PHE A 662 10.41 5.60 18.00
C PHE A 662 10.09 4.89 19.33
N PHE A 663 11.06 4.23 19.97
CA PHE A 663 10.88 3.57 21.27
C PHE A 663 10.72 4.56 22.44
N LEU A 664 11.24 5.78 22.34
CA LEU A 664 10.94 6.86 23.30
C LEU A 664 9.46 7.28 23.29
N GLY A 665 8.78 7.11 22.15
CA GLY A 665 7.37 7.48 21.99
C GLY A 665 7.12 8.95 22.34
N HIS A 666 6.26 9.20 23.33
CA HIS A 666 5.94 10.58 23.78
C HIS A 666 7.12 11.33 24.43
N GLN A 667 8.26 10.68 24.69
CA GLN A 667 9.47 11.35 25.19
C GLN A 667 10.39 11.87 24.08
N SER A 668 10.20 11.48 22.81
CA SER A 668 10.97 12.02 21.69
C SER A 668 10.52 13.43 21.34
N LYS A 669 11.47 14.39 21.20
CA LYS A 669 11.16 15.75 20.72
C LYS A 669 10.58 15.75 19.30
N TRP A 670 10.80 14.69 18.52
CA TRP A 670 10.33 14.51 17.15
C TRP A 670 9.06 13.65 17.03
N LYS A 671 8.40 13.27 18.12
CA LYS A 671 7.22 12.39 18.06
C LYS A 671 6.14 12.81 17.04
N PRO A 672 5.79 14.11 16.87
CA PRO A 672 4.83 14.55 15.85
C PRO A 672 5.31 14.33 14.41
N TYR A 673 6.62 14.38 14.17
CA TYR A 673 7.25 14.08 12.88
C TYR A 673 7.28 12.57 12.61
N ILE A 674 7.74 11.78 13.58
CA ILE A 674 7.73 10.30 13.51
C ILE A 674 6.30 9.75 13.31
N ASP A 675 5.28 10.46 13.81
CA ASP A 675 3.86 10.17 13.58
C ASP A 675 3.37 10.49 12.16
N VAL A 676 3.99 11.38 11.37
CA VAL A 676 3.57 11.61 9.98
C VAL A 676 4.28 10.72 8.96
N LEU A 677 5.47 10.20 9.27
CA LEU A 677 6.28 9.33 8.40
C LEU A 677 5.53 8.05 7.93
N PRO A 678 5.91 7.45 6.79
CA PRO A 678 5.21 6.28 6.24
C PRO A 678 5.21 5.06 7.17
N LEU A 679 4.13 4.28 7.11
CA LEU A 679 3.99 2.99 7.82
C LEU A 679 4.24 1.79 6.91
N THR A 680 4.23 2.00 5.59
CA THR A 680 4.31 0.98 4.53
C THR A 680 4.99 1.61 3.31
N PHE A 681 5.79 0.82 2.60
CA PHE A 681 6.55 1.26 1.43
C PHE A 681 6.25 0.39 0.21
N ASP A 682 6.44 0.97 -0.97
CA ASP A 682 6.39 0.27 -2.26
C ASP A 682 7.76 0.17 -2.94
N THR A 683 8.86 0.38 -2.20
CA THR A 683 10.20 -0.01 -2.64
C THR A 683 10.29 -1.54 -2.81
N PRO A 684 11.08 -2.05 -3.79
CA PRO A 684 11.22 -3.49 -4.08
C PRO A 684 11.57 -4.39 -2.89
N MET A 685 12.20 -3.84 -1.84
CA MET A 685 12.53 -4.57 -0.60
C MET A 685 11.31 -5.19 0.09
N PHE A 686 10.11 -4.64 -0.10
CA PHE A 686 8.85 -5.16 0.47
C PHE A 686 8.00 -5.96 -0.53
N TRP A 687 8.55 -6.30 -1.70
CA TRP A 687 7.83 -7.02 -2.76
C TRP A 687 7.95 -8.53 -2.59
N SER A 688 7.01 -9.24 -3.21
CA SER A 688 7.06 -10.69 -3.36
C SER A 688 7.84 -11.11 -4.61
N GLU A 689 8.36 -12.34 -4.63
CA GLU A 689 9.04 -12.91 -5.80
C GLU A 689 8.19 -12.83 -7.09
N GLU A 690 6.86 -12.96 -6.96
CA GLU A 690 5.93 -12.78 -8.08
C GLU A 690 5.94 -11.35 -8.60
N GLU A 691 5.90 -10.33 -7.73
CA GLU A 691 5.98 -8.92 -8.12
C GLU A 691 7.37 -8.55 -8.68
N LEU A 692 8.44 -9.06 -8.09
CA LEU A 692 9.82 -8.86 -8.56
C LEU A 692 10.04 -9.49 -9.95
N SER A 693 9.38 -10.61 -10.27
CA SER A 693 9.46 -11.21 -11.61
C SER A 693 8.96 -10.30 -12.74
N TYR A 694 8.16 -9.27 -12.43
CA TYR A 694 7.77 -8.26 -13.43
C TYR A 694 8.91 -7.29 -13.77
N LEU A 695 9.98 -7.18 -12.96
CA LEU A 695 11.22 -6.44 -13.29
C LEU A 695 12.21 -7.28 -14.13
N GLN A 696 11.71 -8.22 -14.93
CA GLN A 696 12.51 -9.09 -15.81
C GLN A 696 13.63 -8.34 -16.56
N ALA A 697 14.83 -8.92 -16.55
CA ALA A 697 16.08 -8.40 -17.14
C ALA A 697 16.58 -7.04 -16.64
N SER A 698 15.79 -6.26 -15.89
CA SER A 698 16.23 -5.02 -15.24
C SER A 698 17.29 -5.30 -14.18
N ALA A 699 18.40 -4.56 -14.19
CA ALA A 699 19.44 -4.62 -13.17
C ALA A 699 18.92 -4.27 -11.76
N THR A 700 17.78 -3.57 -11.67
CA THR A 700 17.10 -3.17 -10.41
C THR A 700 16.97 -4.33 -9.42
N VAL A 701 16.68 -5.55 -9.90
CA VAL A 701 16.45 -6.74 -9.05
C VAL A 701 17.70 -7.13 -8.28
N ASN A 702 18.88 -7.01 -8.89
CA ASN A 702 20.16 -7.36 -8.26
C ASN A 702 20.60 -6.32 -7.22
N LYS A 703 20.11 -5.07 -7.33
CA LYS A 703 20.52 -3.94 -6.48
C LYS A 703 19.67 -3.75 -5.21
N ILE A 704 18.76 -4.68 -4.89
CA ILE A 704 17.80 -4.55 -3.76
C ILE A 704 18.47 -4.67 -2.37
N GLY A 705 19.61 -5.38 -2.25
CA GLY A 705 20.43 -5.42 -1.03
C GLY A 705 19.76 -6.01 0.23
N LYS A 706 18.62 -6.70 0.09
CA LYS A 706 17.78 -7.10 1.23
C LYS A 706 18.43 -8.10 2.17
N ALA A 707 19.19 -9.05 1.63
CA ALA A 707 19.87 -10.08 2.43
C ALA A 707 20.96 -9.44 3.29
N ASP A 708 21.74 -8.55 2.69
CA ASP A 708 22.88 -7.86 3.30
C ASP A 708 22.40 -6.88 4.38
N ALA A 709 21.28 -6.18 4.13
CA ALA A 709 20.61 -5.36 5.13
C ALA A 709 20.11 -6.20 6.33
N GLU A 710 19.51 -7.38 6.11
CA GLU A 710 19.11 -8.26 7.21
C GLU A 710 20.30 -8.86 7.97
N GLU A 711 21.43 -9.15 7.30
CA GLU A 711 22.66 -9.56 7.98
C GLU A 711 23.23 -8.44 8.84
N MET A 712 23.31 -7.20 8.32
CA MET A 712 23.72 -6.03 9.10
C MET A 712 22.81 -5.79 10.30
N PHE A 713 21.48 -5.87 10.13
CA PHE A 713 20.54 -5.73 11.25
C PHE A 713 20.78 -6.81 12.31
N ARG A 714 20.88 -8.09 11.90
CA ARG A 714 21.07 -9.24 12.81
C ARG A 714 22.43 -9.24 13.51
N THR A 715 23.49 -8.67 12.90
CA THR A 715 24.87 -8.69 13.42
C THR A 715 25.30 -7.41 14.14
N ARG A 716 24.75 -6.24 13.79
CA ARG A 716 25.09 -4.94 14.41
C ARG A 716 23.94 -4.37 15.23
N LEU A 717 22.77 -4.13 14.63
CA LEU A 717 21.70 -3.36 15.28
C LEU A 717 20.94 -4.12 16.37
N ILE A 718 20.55 -5.38 16.12
CA ILE A 718 19.85 -6.18 17.14
C ILE A 718 20.74 -6.41 18.38
N PRO A 719 22.04 -6.77 18.25
CA PRO A 719 22.95 -6.80 19.40
C PRO A 719 23.06 -5.46 20.15
N ALA A 720 23.16 -4.34 19.45
CA ALA A 720 23.20 -3.01 20.08
C ALA A 720 21.94 -2.69 20.90
N ILE A 721 20.75 -3.04 20.39
CA ILE A 721 19.47 -2.88 21.10
C ILE A 721 19.38 -3.82 22.31
N ARG A 722 19.71 -5.11 22.11
CA ARG A 722 19.58 -6.16 23.15
C ARG A 722 20.64 -6.05 24.25
N GLY A 723 21.81 -5.48 23.96
CA GLY A 723 22.85 -5.19 24.94
C GLY A 723 22.47 -4.06 25.91
N HIS A 724 21.61 -3.13 25.47
CA HIS A 724 21.29 -1.89 26.20
C HIS A 724 19.80 -1.75 26.54
N PRO A 725 19.19 -2.72 27.25
CA PRO A 725 17.75 -2.72 27.56
C PRO A 725 17.31 -1.58 28.51
N SER A 726 18.26 -0.88 29.15
CA SER A 726 17.99 0.36 29.89
C SER A 726 17.77 1.57 28.97
N VAL A 727 18.41 1.60 27.80
CA VAL A 727 18.27 2.64 26.77
C VAL A 727 17.05 2.34 25.90
N PHE A 728 16.88 1.09 25.49
CA PHE A 728 15.80 0.61 24.62
C PHE A 728 14.65 -0.05 25.40
N ALA A 729 14.28 0.47 26.58
CA ALA A 729 13.34 -0.19 27.51
C ALA A 729 11.99 -0.62 26.87
N SER A 730 11.45 0.20 25.96
CA SER A 730 10.21 -0.08 25.22
C SER A 730 10.30 -1.24 24.21
N SER A 731 11.51 -1.74 23.89
CA SER A 731 11.73 -2.81 22.91
C SER A 731 11.69 -4.22 23.52
N GLY A 732 11.49 -4.33 24.84
CA GLY A 732 11.54 -5.61 25.57
C GLY A 732 10.50 -6.63 25.12
N ASP A 733 9.30 -6.18 24.74
CA ASP A 733 8.20 -7.04 24.27
C ASP A 733 8.29 -7.40 22.78
N CYS A 734 9.18 -6.75 22.01
CA CYS A 734 9.39 -7.05 20.59
C CYS A 734 10.29 -8.29 20.43
N SER A 735 9.99 -9.19 19.50
CA SER A 735 10.92 -10.24 19.07
C SER A 735 11.93 -9.69 18.04
N ASP A 736 13.02 -10.42 17.80
CA ASP A 736 14.08 -9.93 16.88
C ASP A 736 13.56 -9.73 15.45
N GLU A 737 12.58 -10.53 14.99
CA GLU A 737 11.93 -10.32 13.69
C GLU A 737 11.03 -9.06 13.66
N ASP A 738 10.44 -8.67 14.80
CA ASP A 738 9.68 -7.41 14.90
C ASP A 738 10.64 -6.20 14.86
N LEU A 739 11.81 -6.32 15.49
CA LEU A 739 12.88 -5.32 15.43
C LEU A 739 13.48 -5.20 14.03
N ILE A 740 13.64 -6.31 13.31
CA ILE A 740 14.08 -6.34 11.90
C ILE A 740 13.02 -5.74 10.97
N GLY A 741 11.73 -6.02 11.20
CA GLY A 741 10.64 -5.34 10.50
C GLY A 741 10.63 -3.82 10.74
N LEU A 742 10.98 -3.38 11.96
CA LEU A 742 11.14 -1.96 12.29
C LEU A 742 12.41 -1.37 11.63
N ALA A 743 13.53 -2.10 11.62
CA ALA A 743 14.78 -1.66 10.97
C ALA A 743 14.61 -1.52 9.45
N HIS A 744 13.96 -2.49 8.78
CA HIS A 744 13.54 -2.39 7.37
C HIS A 744 12.69 -1.14 7.12
N ARG A 745 11.71 -0.85 7.99
CA ARG A 745 10.90 0.37 7.89
C ARG A 745 11.75 1.63 8.02
N MET A 746 12.64 1.71 9.02
CA MET A 746 13.44 2.91 9.25
C MET A 746 14.49 3.12 8.16
N GLY A 747 15.19 2.07 7.72
CA GLY A 747 16.14 2.14 6.59
C GLY A 747 15.47 2.55 5.29
N SER A 748 14.25 2.07 5.02
CA SER A 748 13.46 2.50 3.86
C SER A 748 12.86 3.91 4.01
N THR A 749 12.74 4.40 5.25
CA THR A 749 12.38 5.81 5.50
C THR A 749 13.59 6.70 5.21
N ILE A 750 14.77 6.33 5.68
CA ILE A 750 16.04 7.04 5.43
C ILE A 750 16.32 7.09 3.91
N MET A 751 16.26 5.95 3.22
CA MET A 751 16.49 5.84 1.77
C MET A 751 15.60 6.74 0.90
N ALA A 752 14.44 7.16 1.39
CA ALA A 752 13.44 7.92 0.64
C ALA A 752 13.18 9.34 1.18
N TYR A 753 13.68 9.71 2.36
CA TYR A 753 13.33 10.95 3.08
C TYR A 753 14.51 11.59 3.85
N ALA A 754 15.71 10.98 3.87
CA ALA A 754 16.91 11.60 4.42
C ALA A 754 17.58 12.56 3.42
N PHE A 755 18.36 13.50 3.94
CA PHE A 755 19.20 14.41 3.20
C PHE A 755 20.65 14.28 3.67
N ASP A 756 21.60 14.44 2.76
CA ASP A 756 23.00 14.68 3.10
C ASP A 756 23.18 16.06 3.73
N LEU A 757 23.93 16.13 4.82
CA LEU A 757 24.36 17.37 5.47
C LEU A 757 25.87 17.49 5.32
N GLU A 758 26.31 18.53 4.63
CA GLU A 758 27.72 18.84 4.47
C GLU A 758 28.31 19.27 5.84
N ASN A 759 29.45 18.67 6.20
CA ASN A 759 30.16 18.91 7.47
C ASN A 759 31.28 19.95 7.27
N GLU A 760 31.20 21.05 8.03
CA GLU A 760 32.04 22.26 7.88
C GLU A 760 33.53 22.05 8.27
N GLU A 761 33.87 20.97 8.99
CA GLU A 761 35.26 20.65 9.35
C GLU A 761 36.15 20.32 8.14
N ALA A 762 35.58 20.09 6.94
CA ALA A 762 36.32 19.68 5.74
C ALA A 762 37.02 20.82 4.95
N GLU A 763 36.75 22.09 5.27
CA GLU A 763 37.23 23.24 4.47
C GLU A 763 38.56 23.86 4.94
N ASN A 764 39.13 23.43 6.08
CA ASN A 764 40.25 24.11 6.75
C ASN A 764 41.62 23.40 6.68
N ASP A 765 41.90 22.63 5.63
CA ASP A 765 43.26 22.11 5.35
C ASP A 765 43.72 22.47 3.91
N ASP A 766 44.76 23.32 3.87
CA ASP A 766 45.17 24.21 2.77
C ASP A 766 45.86 23.57 1.56
N GLU A 767 45.91 24.38 0.49
CA GLU A 767 46.82 24.38 -0.66
C GLU A 767 48.06 23.45 -0.57
N SER A 768 48.01 22.30 -1.26
CA SER A 768 49.20 21.47 -1.52
C SER A 768 49.08 20.73 -2.86
N ASP A 769 49.90 21.16 -3.84
CA ASP A 769 49.93 20.60 -5.20
C ASP A 769 50.51 19.17 -5.23
N GLY A 770 49.64 18.18 -4.98
CA GLY A 770 49.94 16.75 -5.09
C GLY A 770 48.68 15.96 -5.36
N TRP A 771 48.82 14.81 -6.03
CA TRP A 771 47.70 13.91 -6.35
C TRP A 771 46.85 13.64 -5.11
N VAL A 772 45.59 14.06 -5.15
CA VAL A 772 44.65 13.90 -4.03
C VAL A 772 44.21 12.45 -3.98
N GLU A 773 44.86 11.66 -3.15
CA GLU A 773 44.32 10.41 -2.60
C GLU A 773 43.01 10.72 -1.86
N ASP A 774 42.09 9.75 -1.84
CA ASP A 774 40.67 9.98 -1.55
C ASP A 774 40.39 10.74 -0.24
N ARG A 775 39.87 11.97 -0.36
CA ARG A 775 39.32 12.71 0.79
C ARG A 775 38.00 12.04 1.21
N GLU A 776 38.08 11.12 2.19
CA GLU A 776 36.95 10.50 2.89
C GLU A 776 36.12 11.52 3.70
N GLY A 777 35.47 12.46 3.01
CA GLY A 777 34.58 13.46 3.59
C GLY A 777 33.28 12.82 4.08
N LYS A 778 33.19 12.53 5.39
CA LYS A 778 31.98 12.01 6.03
C LYS A 778 30.81 13.00 5.89
N SER A 779 29.96 12.81 4.90
CA SER A 779 28.61 13.40 4.88
C SER A 779 27.81 12.86 6.08
N MET A 780 27.07 13.73 6.76
CA MET A 780 26.15 13.30 7.81
C MET A 780 24.72 13.26 7.27
N MET A 781 24.15 12.06 7.10
CA MET A 781 22.74 11.96 6.77
C MET A 781 21.85 12.45 7.92
N GLY A 782 20.76 13.13 7.60
CA GLY A 782 19.74 13.54 8.56
C GLY A 782 18.31 13.52 8.01
N MET A 783 17.34 13.28 8.89
CA MET A 783 15.91 13.35 8.55
C MET A 783 15.40 14.79 8.67
N VAL A 784 15.29 15.49 7.54
CA VAL A 784 14.95 16.93 7.50
C VAL A 784 13.43 17.14 7.45
N ALA A 785 12.83 17.18 8.63
CA ALA A 785 11.38 17.36 8.79
C ALA A 785 10.84 18.59 8.04
N MET A 786 9.75 18.40 7.30
CA MET A 786 9.07 19.38 6.41
C MET A 786 9.67 19.48 4.99
N ALA A 787 11.00 19.46 4.82
CA ALA A 787 11.58 19.32 3.48
C ALA A 787 11.21 17.97 2.86
N ASP A 788 11.18 16.93 3.69
CA ASP A 788 10.77 15.56 3.37
C ASP A 788 9.27 15.40 2.97
N ILE A 789 8.46 16.45 3.11
CA ILE A 789 7.04 16.46 2.70
C ILE A 789 6.87 17.00 1.27
N LEU A 790 7.92 17.55 0.66
CA LEU A 790 7.92 17.86 -0.76
C LEU A 790 8.01 16.56 -1.56
N ASN A 791 7.00 16.30 -2.41
CA ASN A 791 7.16 15.36 -3.51
C ASN A 791 8.24 15.88 -4.48
N ALA A 792 8.80 14.99 -5.28
CA ALA A 792 9.73 15.34 -6.35
C ALA A 792 9.26 14.80 -7.70
N ASP A 793 9.79 15.41 -8.76
CA ASP A 793 9.64 15.01 -10.17
C ASP A 793 10.83 15.60 -10.94
N ALA A 794 11.04 15.19 -12.20
CA ALA A 794 12.22 15.64 -12.95
C ALA A 794 12.16 17.14 -13.25
N GLU A 795 10.95 17.69 -13.43
CA GLU A 795 10.71 19.12 -13.44
C GLU A 795 10.14 19.55 -12.08
N PHE A 796 10.75 20.57 -11.50
CA PHE A 796 10.51 21.01 -10.12
C PHE A 796 10.17 22.52 -10.09
N ASN A 797 9.90 23.06 -8.90
CA ASN A 797 9.63 24.49 -8.73
C ASN A 797 10.07 25.07 -7.37
N ALA A 798 10.62 24.25 -6.49
CA ALA A 798 11.31 24.69 -5.28
C ALA A 798 12.68 24.00 -5.12
N HIS A 799 13.57 24.66 -4.39
CA HIS A 799 14.90 24.17 -4.05
C HIS A 799 15.13 24.29 -2.54
N VAL A 800 16.00 23.44 -1.98
CA VAL A 800 16.39 23.42 -0.56
C VAL A 800 17.79 24.00 -0.43
N ASN A 801 17.89 25.23 0.07
CA ASN A 801 19.17 25.89 0.33
C ASN A 801 19.68 25.47 1.71
N HIS A 802 20.96 25.10 1.80
CA HIS A 802 21.63 24.77 3.06
C HIS A 802 22.38 26.01 3.57
N GLY A 803 22.07 26.44 4.80
CA GLY A 803 22.80 27.49 5.50
C GLY A 803 23.26 27.02 6.88
N ASP A 804 24.11 27.83 7.53
CA ASP A 804 24.86 27.50 8.74
C ASP A 804 23.94 27.06 9.90
N GLU A 805 22.97 27.92 10.26
CA GLU A 805 22.01 27.66 11.36
C GLU A 805 20.70 26.98 10.89
N GLU A 806 20.32 27.16 9.62
CA GLU A 806 19.02 26.76 9.07
C GLU A 806 19.07 26.33 7.59
N LEU A 807 18.17 25.42 7.22
CA LEU A 807 17.84 25.10 5.82
C LEU A 807 16.60 25.91 5.42
N THR A 808 16.59 26.48 4.22
CA THR A 808 15.44 27.24 3.70
C THR A 808 14.95 26.66 2.39
N VAL A 809 13.64 26.59 2.19
CA VAL A 809 13.05 26.17 0.92
C VAL A 809 12.54 27.38 0.17
N THR A 810 13.00 27.59 -1.06
CA THR A 810 12.65 28.74 -1.91
C THR A 810 12.05 28.27 -3.24
N SER A 811 11.04 28.99 -3.73
CA SER A 811 10.50 28.78 -5.09
C SER A 811 11.46 29.33 -6.15
N ILE A 812 11.86 28.53 -7.13
CA ILE A 812 12.81 28.94 -8.20
C ILE A 812 12.12 29.65 -9.38
N ARG A 813 10.79 29.60 -9.44
CA ARG A 813 9.96 30.27 -10.45
C ARG A 813 8.61 30.66 -9.88
N ASP A 814 7.81 31.38 -10.68
CA ASP A 814 6.40 31.59 -10.42
C ASP A 814 5.66 30.24 -10.25
N ILE A 815 5.00 30.04 -9.11
CA ILE A 815 4.13 28.90 -8.80
C ILE A 815 2.68 29.41 -8.77
N LYS A 816 1.73 28.69 -9.38
CA LYS A 816 0.33 29.13 -9.51
C LYS A 816 -0.59 28.55 -8.44
N ALA A 817 -1.66 29.28 -8.12
CA ALA A 817 -2.63 28.84 -7.12
C ALA A 817 -3.24 27.46 -7.48
N GLY A 818 -3.01 26.45 -6.64
CA GLY A 818 -3.39 25.05 -6.86
C GLY A 818 -2.31 24.18 -7.53
N GLU A 819 -1.13 24.73 -7.84
CA GLU A 819 0.05 23.97 -8.25
C GLU A 819 0.73 23.34 -7.02
N GLU A 820 1.28 22.14 -7.19
CA GLU A 820 2.09 21.47 -6.19
C GLU A 820 3.49 22.08 -6.13
N ILE A 821 4.08 22.09 -4.94
CA ILE A 821 5.46 22.49 -4.70
C ILE A 821 6.32 21.24 -4.73
N LEU A 822 7.19 21.17 -5.74
CA LEU A 822 8.02 20.02 -6.07
C LEU A 822 9.49 20.34 -5.83
N ASN A 823 10.17 19.44 -5.13
CA ASN A 823 11.63 19.42 -4.98
C ASN A 823 12.27 18.65 -6.15
N TYR A 824 13.60 18.71 -6.26
CA TYR A 824 14.39 17.86 -7.14
C TYR A 824 15.17 16.83 -6.31
N TYR A 825 15.08 15.54 -6.67
CA TYR A 825 15.90 14.48 -6.05
C TYR A 825 17.15 14.13 -6.90
N GLY A 826 17.35 14.78 -8.05
CA GLY A 826 18.46 14.48 -8.97
C GLY A 826 18.04 13.69 -10.21
N PRO A 827 18.98 13.46 -11.14
CA PRO A 827 18.74 12.84 -12.46
C PRO A 827 18.60 11.31 -12.36
N HIS A 828 17.64 10.83 -11.58
CA HIS A 828 17.46 9.40 -11.33
C HIS A 828 16.61 8.70 -12.42
N PRO A 829 17.01 7.54 -12.96
CA PRO A 829 16.14 6.70 -13.79
C PRO A 829 14.94 6.18 -12.98
N ASN A 830 13.85 5.76 -13.64
CA ASN A 830 12.71 5.17 -12.94
C ASN A 830 13.06 3.87 -12.19
N SER A 831 14.10 3.15 -12.60
CA SER A 831 14.65 2.01 -11.86
C SER A 831 15.20 2.42 -10.49
N GLU A 832 15.98 3.50 -10.42
CA GLU A 832 16.53 4.05 -9.18
C GLU A 832 15.44 4.71 -8.33
N LEU A 833 14.54 5.47 -8.97
CA LEU A 833 13.41 6.14 -8.32
C LEU A 833 12.46 5.13 -7.65
N LEU A 834 12.21 4.01 -8.32
CA LEU A 834 11.47 2.87 -7.77
C LEU A 834 12.24 2.21 -6.63
N ARG A 835 13.57 1.99 -6.78
CA ARG A 835 14.39 1.31 -5.77
C ARG A 835 14.48 2.10 -4.48
N ARG A 836 14.81 3.40 -4.55
CA ARG A 836 15.00 4.29 -3.40
C ARG A 836 13.67 4.75 -2.81
N TYR A 837 12.74 5.26 -3.64
CA TYR A 837 11.56 6.01 -3.17
C TYR A 837 10.22 5.28 -3.36
N GLY A 838 10.15 4.18 -4.11
CA GLY A 838 8.91 3.38 -4.27
C GLY A 838 7.85 4.01 -5.18
N TYR A 839 8.26 4.90 -6.08
CA TYR A 839 7.42 5.49 -7.13
C TYR A 839 8.18 5.65 -8.45
N ILE A 840 7.46 6.01 -9.51
CA ILE A 840 7.97 6.29 -10.85
C ILE A 840 7.16 7.44 -11.47
N THR A 841 7.72 8.13 -12.45
CA THR A 841 7.07 9.27 -13.13
C THR A 841 7.50 9.35 -14.60
N GLU A 842 6.58 9.84 -15.44
CA GLU A 842 6.79 9.95 -16.88
C GLU A 842 7.92 10.93 -17.22
N LYS A 843 8.17 11.97 -16.40
CA LYS A 843 9.26 12.92 -16.67
C LYS A 843 10.64 12.33 -16.37
N HIS A 844 10.76 11.51 -15.32
CA HIS A 844 12.01 10.80 -15.03
C HIS A 844 12.37 9.75 -16.10
N SER A 845 11.46 9.39 -17.03
CA SER A 845 11.83 8.48 -18.12
C SER A 845 12.86 9.06 -19.08
N ARG A 846 13.11 10.38 -19.01
CA ARG A 846 14.24 11.03 -19.68
C ARG A 846 15.58 10.41 -19.25
N TYR A 847 15.72 10.16 -17.95
CA TYR A 847 16.89 9.61 -17.29
C TYR A 847 16.93 8.07 -17.27
N ASP A 848 15.93 7.36 -17.82
CA ASP A 848 15.94 5.88 -17.82
C ASP A 848 17.21 5.35 -18.48
N VAL A 849 17.90 4.44 -17.80
CA VAL A 849 19.19 3.84 -18.21
C VAL A 849 19.06 2.33 -18.44
N VAL A 850 19.98 1.75 -19.20
CA VAL A 850 20.14 0.30 -19.34
C VAL A 850 21.60 -0.10 -19.19
N GLU A 851 21.86 -1.07 -18.32
CA GLU A 851 23.17 -1.67 -18.16
C GLU A 851 23.50 -2.62 -19.32
N ILE A 852 24.66 -2.42 -19.95
CA ILE A 852 25.25 -3.25 -21.00
C ILE A 852 26.48 -3.96 -20.41
N PRO A 853 26.38 -5.23 -20.01
CA PRO A 853 27.53 -5.98 -19.53
C PRO A 853 28.54 -6.27 -20.65
N TRP A 854 29.83 -6.27 -20.31
CA TRP A 854 30.94 -6.50 -21.23
C TRP A 854 30.87 -7.88 -21.90
N ASP A 855 30.27 -8.89 -21.24
CA ASP A 855 30.05 -10.24 -21.79
C ASP A 855 29.26 -10.21 -23.13
N ALA A 856 28.22 -9.37 -23.19
CA ALA A 856 27.39 -9.19 -24.37
C ALA A 856 28.15 -8.46 -25.50
N VAL A 857 29.01 -7.50 -25.14
CA VAL A 857 29.84 -6.77 -26.10
C VAL A 857 30.91 -7.68 -26.71
N GLN A 858 31.63 -8.44 -25.86
CA GLN A 858 32.63 -9.42 -26.29
C GLN A 858 32.02 -10.47 -27.22
N HIS A 859 30.86 -11.05 -26.85
CA HIS A 859 30.16 -12.02 -27.67
C HIS A 859 29.75 -11.43 -29.04
N SER A 860 29.24 -10.21 -29.06
CA SER A 860 28.84 -9.50 -30.29
C SER A 860 30.04 -9.22 -31.19
N LEU A 861 31.16 -8.74 -30.62
CA LEU A 861 32.42 -8.49 -31.34
C LEU A 861 33.02 -9.79 -31.92
N MET A 862 32.99 -10.88 -31.14
CA MET A 862 33.43 -12.20 -31.60
C MET A 862 32.58 -12.69 -32.78
N SER A 863 31.26 -12.50 -32.71
CA SER A 863 30.36 -12.91 -33.80
C SER A 863 30.55 -12.09 -35.08
N GLU A 864 30.71 -10.77 -34.94
CA GLU A 864 30.90 -9.85 -36.07
C GLU A 864 32.24 -10.09 -36.80
N LEU A 865 33.31 -10.33 -36.04
CA LEU A 865 34.66 -10.55 -36.58
C LEU A 865 34.99 -12.01 -36.88
N GLY A 866 34.15 -12.96 -36.47
CA GLY A 866 34.42 -14.41 -36.57
C GLY A 866 35.59 -14.87 -35.70
N VAL A 867 35.85 -14.18 -34.58
CA VAL A 867 37.05 -14.39 -33.73
C VAL A 867 36.85 -15.61 -32.80
N PRO A 868 37.78 -16.59 -32.83
CA PRO A 868 37.77 -17.72 -31.89
C PRO A 868 37.92 -17.29 -30.42
N GLN A 869 37.30 -18.04 -29.50
CA GLN A 869 37.26 -17.71 -28.08
C GLN A 869 38.64 -17.72 -27.40
N ASP A 870 39.56 -18.57 -27.87
CA ASP A 870 40.96 -18.62 -27.45
C ASP A 870 41.75 -17.36 -27.86
N ILE A 871 41.48 -16.82 -29.05
CA ILE A 871 42.07 -15.56 -29.52
C ILE A 871 41.51 -14.35 -28.74
N MET A 872 40.23 -14.38 -28.36
CA MET A 872 39.66 -13.35 -27.49
C MET A 872 40.25 -13.41 -26.07
N ALA A 873 40.39 -14.61 -25.50
CA ALA A 873 41.05 -14.79 -24.20
C ALA A 873 42.50 -14.29 -24.23
N GLU A 874 43.29 -14.67 -25.23
CA GLU A 874 44.67 -14.18 -25.41
C GLU A 874 44.73 -12.65 -25.67
N THR A 875 43.61 -12.01 -25.99
CA THR A 875 43.50 -10.55 -26.12
C THR A 875 43.18 -9.88 -24.79
N MET A 876 42.28 -10.46 -23.99
CA MET A 876 41.94 -9.98 -22.64
C MET A 876 43.12 -10.14 -21.67
N ASP A 877 43.88 -11.23 -21.76
CA ASP A 877 45.15 -11.45 -21.02
C ASP A 877 46.25 -10.39 -21.31
N LYS A 878 45.99 -9.44 -22.23
CA LYS A 878 46.89 -8.33 -22.59
C LYS A 878 46.28 -6.94 -22.36
N MET A 879 45.08 -6.87 -21.77
CA MET A 879 44.54 -5.65 -21.18
C MET A 879 44.98 -5.60 -19.72
N ASP A 880 45.06 -4.40 -19.13
CA ASP A 880 45.20 -4.32 -17.69
C ASP A 880 43.86 -4.73 -17.04
N GLN A 881 43.91 -5.41 -15.90
CA GLN A 881 42.67 -5.85 -15.23
C GLN A 881 42.07 -4.72 -14.39
N ASP A 882 42.88 -3.75 -13.97
CA ASP A 882 42.46 -2.58 -13.23
C ASP A 882 41.85 -1.48 -14.15
N ASP A 883 42.08 -1.57 -15.47
CA ASP A 883 41.52 -0.69 -16.52
C ASP A 883 40.18 -1.23 -17.12
N LEU A 884 39.66 -2.37 -16.66
CA LEU A 884 38.51 -3.07 -17.28
C LEU A 884 37.19 -2.84 -16.54
N GLU A 885 36.21 -2.25 -17.22
CA GLU A 885 34.82 -2.19 -16.75
C GLU A 885 34.01 -3.40 -17.25
N ASP A 886 33.28 -4.03 -16.31
CA ASP A 886 32.38 -5.17 -16.57
C ASP A 886 30.97 -4.74 -17.02
N ILE A 887 30.54 -3.51 -16.73
CA ILE A 887 29.19 -3.00 -16.98
C ILE A 887 29.24 -1.55 -17.43
N PHE A 888 28.62 -1.25 -18.57
CA PHE A 888 28.48 0.10 -19.12
C PHE A 888 27.05 0.61 -19.01
N VAL A 889 26.86 1.91 -18.83
CA VAL A 889 25.53 2.53 -18.76
C VAL A 889 25.15 3.12 -20.12
N LEU A 890 24.09 2.60 -20.74
CA LEU A 890 23.40 3.27 -21.83
C LEU A 890 22.35 4.22 -21.24
N GLU A 891 22.34 5.45 -21.73
CA GLU A 891 21.41 6.50 -21.30
C GLU A 891 21.09 7.46 -22.46
N ARG A 892 20.32 8.52 -22.17
CA ARG A 892 20.08 9.63 -23.09
C ARG A 892 20.86 10.85 -22.60
N ASP A 893 21.43 11.62 -23.53
CA ASP A 893 21.70 13.02 -23.24
C ASP A 893 20.37 13.67 -22.84
N SER A 894 20.34 14.05 -21.58
CA SER A 894 19.18 14.61 -20.91
C SER A 894 19.36 16.12 -20.70
N GLY A 895 20.57 16.65 -20.82
CA GLY A 895 20.92 18.00 -20.38
C GLY A 895 20.60 18.29 -18.90
N GLU A 896 21.06 19.44 -18.44
CA GLU A 896 20.75 19.98 -17.11
C GLU A 896 19.35 20.61 -17.08
N PRO A 897 18.70 20.69 -15.90
CA PRO A 897 17.50 21.51 -15.72
C PRO A 897 17.80 22.99 -15.98
N ASN A 898 16.85 23.70 -16.60
CA ASN A 898 16.84 25.16 -16.63
C ASN A 898 16.77 25.70 -15.18
N PRO A 899 17.23 26.95 -14.92
CA PRO A 899 17.11 27.59 -13.60
C PRO A 899 15.68 27.71 -13.05
N ASP A 900 14.64 27.56 -13.89
CA ASP A 900 13.22 27.55 -13.49
C ASP A 900 12.68 26.14 -13.17
N GLY A 901 13.53 25.11 -13.21
CA GLY A 901 13.19 23.72 -12.96
C GLY A 901 12.53 22.99 -14.14
N THR A 902 12.59 23.55 -15.36
CA THR A 902 12.06 22.91 -16.59
C THR A 902 13.18 22.38 -17.50
N PHE A 903 12.84 21.74 -18.62
CA PHE A 903 13.82 21.35 -19.64
C PHE A 903 13.55 22.02 -20.99
N ALA A 904 14.61 22.43 -21.69
CA ALA A 904 14.51 23.09 -23.00
C ALA A 904 14.13 22.15 -24.16
N GLY A 905 14.26 20.83 -24.00
CA GLY A 905 14.00 19.85 -25.04
C GLY A 905 13.86 18.40 -24.55
N PRO A 906 13.49 17.48 -25.44
CA PRO A 906 13.46 16.04 -25.14
C PRO A 906 14.89 15.50 -24.97
N ALA A 907 15.04 14.50 -24.10
CA ALA A 907 16.28 13.74 -24.01
C ALA A 907 16.44 12.80 -25.22
N VAL A 908 17.67 12.59 -25.70
CA VAL A 908 17.97 11.81 -26.92
C VAL A 908 19.23 10.96 -26.75
N VAL A 909 19.36 9.86 -27.48
CA VAL A 909 20.62 9.10 -27.53
C VAL A 909 21.61 9.82 -28.44
N ASP A 910 22.68 10.38 -27.87
CA ASP A 910 23.75 11.11 -28.62
C ASP A 910 24.91 10.20 -29.07
N GLY A 911 25.08 9.01 -28.45
CA GLY A 911 26.04 8.03 -28.95
C GLY A 911 26.31 6.85 -28.03
N MET A 912 27.38 6.11 -28.36
CA MET A 912 27.90 5.00 -27.56
C MET A 912 28.53 5.54 -26.27
N PRO A 913 28.27 4.93 -25.09
CA PRO A 913 28.86 5.31 -23.81
C PRO A 913 30.39 5.48 -23.90
N PRO A 914 30.98 6.53 -23.30
CA PRO A 914 32.40 6.87 -23.52
C PRO A 914 33.35 5.71 -23.22
N ASP A 915 33.15 5.04 -22.09
CA ASP A 915 34.08 4.05 -21.55
C ASP A 915 33.99 2.73 -22.33
N LEU A 916 32.77 2.32 -22.70
CA LEU A 916 32.52 1.26 -23.67
C LEU A 916 33.24 1.53 -25.00
N LYS A 917 33.19 2.78 -25.47
CA LYS A 917 33.80 3.24 -26.73
C LYS A 917 35.32 3.30 -26.64
N GLU A 918 35.90 3.54 -25.47
CA GLU A 918 37.34 3.47 -25.21
C GLU A 918 37.82 2.02 -25.09
N GLN A 919 37.18 1.20 -24.24
CA GLN A 919 37.50 -0.20 -23.99
C GLN A 919 37.36 -1.03 -25.28
N LEU A 920 36.27 -0.88 -26.03
CA LEU A 920 36.06 -1.59 -27.29
C LEU A 920 37.07 -1.19 -28.38
N LYS A 921 37.48 0.09 -28.45
CA LYS A 921 38.60 0.53 -29.31
C LYS A 921 39.92 -0.13 -28.87
N ALA A 922 40.17 -0.26 -27.57
CA ALA A 922 41.37 -0.90 -27.04
C ALA A 922 41.41 -2.39 -27.41
N THR A 923 40.31 -3.11 -27.22
CA THR A 923 40.14 -4.51 -27.64
C THR A 923 40.37 -4.69 -29.14
N ILE A 924 39.70 -3.90 -30.00
CA ILE A 924 39.86 -3.94 -31.47
C ILE A 924 41.32 -3.66 -31.88
N LYS A 925 42.00 -2.74 -31.19
CA LYS A 925 43.42 -2.40 -31.39
C LYS A 925 44.38 -3.48 -30.89
N LEU A 926 43.99 -4.32 -29.94
CA LEU A 926 44.75 -5.49 -29.49
C LEU A 926 44.52 -6.70 -30.38
N LEU A 927 43.27 -7.00 -30.78
CA LEU A 927 42.95 -8.05 -31.77
C LEU A 927 43.78 -7.90 -33.05
N GLN A 928 43.90 -6.66 -33.57
CA GLN A 928 44.72 -6.37 -34.76
C GLN A 928 46.24 -6.62 -34.56
N LYS A 929 46.74 -6.68 -33.31
CA LYS A 929 48.12 -7.11 -33.02
C LYS A 929 48.27 -8.63 -32.91
N VAL A 930 47.21 -9.33 -32.50
CA VAL A 930 47.21 -10.80 -32.34
C VAL A 930 47.02 -11.49 -33.69
N ASP A 931 46.04 -11.06 -34.49
CA ASP A 931 45.94 -11.43 -35.91
C ASP A 931 45.67 -10.19 -36.79
N GLY A 932 46.70 -9.79 -37.54
CA GLY A 932 46.64 -8.68 -38.49
C GLY A 932 45.78 -8.92 -39.73
N ASN A 933 45.27 -10.15 -39.95
CA ASN A 933 44.38 -10.45 -41.07
C ASN A 933 42.91 -10.05 -40.81
N LEU A 934 42.49 -9.99 -39.54
CA LEU A 934 41.11 -9.67 -39.14
C LEU A 934 40.66 -8.28 -39.60
N ILE A 935 41.49 -7.26 -39.35
CA ILE A 935 41.12 -5.84 -39.50
C ILE A 935 42.00 -5.17 -40.57
N SER A 936 41.45 -5.02 -41.77
CA SER A 936 42.18 -4.69 -43.00
C SER A 936 42.25 -3.19 -43.37
N ASP A 937 41.50 -2.31 -42.72
CA ASP A 937 41.51 -0.85 -42.95
C ASP A 937 41.25 -0.11 -41.62
N LYS A 938 41.75 1.12 -41.49
CA LYS A 938 41.38 2.00 -40.37
C LYS A 938 39.90 2.35 -40.37
N ARG A 939 39.28 2.54 -41.55
CA ARG A 939 37.86 2.92 -41.70
C ARG A 939 36.91 1.87 -41.13
N LYS A 940 37.16 0.61 -41.48
CA LYS A 940 36.38 -0.55 -40.99
C LYS A 940 36.21 -0.61 -39.47
N ARG A 941 37.11 -0.01 -38.69
CA ARG A 941 37.03 -0.08 -37.22
C ARG A 941 35.85 0.72 -36.68
N ASP A 942 35.51 1.83 -37.33
CA ASP A 942 34.38 2.67 -36.90
C ASP A 942 33.06 2.01 -37.36
N ASP A 943 33.05 1.35 -38.53
CA ASP A 943 31.99 0.41 -38.94
C ASP A 943 31.78 -0.71 -37.88
N ILE A 944 32.86 -1.41 -37.49
CA ILE A 944 32.86 -2.52 -36.52
C ILE A 944 32.37 -2.07 -35.14
N LEU A 945 32.76 -0.87 -34.67
CA LEU A 945 32.25 -0.31 -33.42
C LEU A 945 30.72 -0.18 -33.45
N ARG A 946 30.17 0.33 -34.55
CA ARG A 946 28.72 0.51 -34.72
C ARG A 946 27.98 -0.82 -34.87
N SER A 947 28.46 -1.75 -35.70
CA SER A 947 27.82 -3.05 -35.89
C SER A 947 27.85 -3.92 -34.61
N THR A 948 28.98 -3.89 -33.88
CA THR A 948 29.08 -4.52 -32.56
C THR A 948 28.06 -3.94 -31.58
N MET A 949 27.86 -2.62 -31.56
CA MET A 949 26.84 -1.97 -30.72
C MET A 949 25.43 -2.41 -31.10
N VAL A 950 25.10 -2.39 -32.39
CA VAL A 950 23.78 -2.79 -32.91
C VAL A 950 23.45 -4.24 -32.54
N GLU A 951 24.41 -5.17 -32.64
CA GLU A 951 24.19 -6.58 -32.24
C GLU A 951 24.17 -6.75 -30.70
N THR A 952 24.97 -5.98 -29.96
CA THR A 952 24.92 -5.96 -28.49
C THR A 952 23.55 -5.50 -28.00
N LEU A 953 22.97 -4.47 -28.61
CA LEU A 953 21.64 -3.97 -28.27
C LEU A 953 20.55 -5.01 -28.57
N ARG A 954 20.64 -5.76 -29.67
CA ARG A 954 19.75 -6.91 -29.94
C ARG A 954 19.90 -7.99 -28.85
N LEU A 955 21.14 -8.32 -28.48
CA LEU A 955 21.43 -9.35 -27.47
C LEU A 955 20.90 -8.95 -26.09
N VAL A 956 21.10 -7.69 -25.66
CA VAL A 956 20.53 -7.17 -24.40
C VAL A 956 19.01 -7.10 -24.46
N ALA A 957 18.41 -6.60 -25.55
CA ALA A 957 16.95 -6.57 -25.73
C ALA A 957 16.32 -7.98 -25.71
N SER A 958 17.03 -9.01 -26.19
CA SER A 958 16.58 -10.40 -26.16
C SER A 958 16.46 -11.01 -24.74
N ARG A 959 17.04 -10.36 -23.72
CA ARG A 959 16.94 -10.79 -22.32
C ARG A 959 15.54 -10.57 -21.72
N TYR A 960 14.72 -9.67 -22.28
CA TYR A 960 13.35 -9.39 -21.85
C TYR A 960 12.35 -10.38 -22.49
N SER A 961 11.49 -11.05 -21.71
CA SER A 961 10.54 -12.05 -22.25
C SER A 961 9.26 -11.44 -22.88
N THR A 962 9.12 -10.12 -22.89
CA THR A 962 8.01 -9.41 -23.56
C THR A 962 8.53 -8.23 -24.39
N THR A 963 7.83 -7.94 -25.48
CA THR A 963 8.06 -6.78 -26.36
C THR A 963 7.57 -5.46 -25.74
N ILE A 964 7.79 -4.33 -26.43
CA ILE A 964 7.20 -3.03 -26.07
C ILE A 964 5.67 -3.09 -26.18
N ALA A 965 5.12 -3.60 -27.29
CA ALA A 965 3.69 -3.63 -27.54
C ALA A 965 2.91 -4.53 -26.55
N GLU A 966 3.48 -5.66 -26.14
CA GLU A 966 2.87 -6.53 -25.13
C GLU A 966 2.79 -5.85 -23.76
N ASP A 967 3.80 -5.05 -23.38
CA ASP A 967 3.79 -4.30 -22.13
C ASP A 967 2.83 -3.12 -22.15
N GLU A 968 2.66 -2.45 -23.30
CA GLU A 968 1.63 -1.41 -23.46
C GLU A 968 0.21 -2.00 -23.40
N ILE A 969 0.00 -3.19 -24.00
CA ILE A 969 -1.24 -3.96 -23.85
C ILE A 969 -1.46 -4.44 -22.40
N LEU A 970 -0.40 -4.80 -21.68
CA LEU A 970 -0.46 -5.22 -20.28
C LEU A 970 -0.78 -4.04 -19.34
N LEU A 971 -0.21 -2.86 -19.60
CA LEU A 971 -0.52 -1.62 -18.89
C LEU A 971 -1.93 -1.10 -19.18
N ALA A 972 -2.50 -1.40 -20.36
CA ALA A 972 -3.88 -1.06 -20.69
C ALA A 972 -4.93 -1.89 -19.93
N GLN A 973 -4.53 -2.93 -19.18
CA GLN A 973 -5.44 -3.76 -18.38
C GLN A 973 -5.58 -3.22 -16.95
N ASP A 974 -6.80 -3.30 -16.40
CA ASP A 974 -7.08 -2.95 -14.99
C ASP A 974 -6.63 -4.04 -13.98
N SER A 975 -6.12 -5.18 -14.45
CA SER A 975 -5.76 -6.36 -13.64
C SER A 975 -4.47 -6.22 -12.82
N LEU A 976 -3.54 -5.34 -13.21
CA LEU A 976 -2.24 -5.17 -12.54
C LEU A 976 -2.36 -4.42 -11.20
N THR A 977 -1.64 -4.90 -10.18
CA THR A 977 -1.41 -4.15 -8.93
C THR A 977 -0.55 -2.90 -9.18
N ARG A 978 -0.52 -1.95 -8.22
CA ARG A 978 0.36 -0.77 -8.28
C ARG A 978 1.82 -1.16 -8.56
N ARG A 979 2.35 -2.11 -7.78
CA ARG A 979 3.74 -2.60 -7.89
C ARG A 979 4.02 -3.24 -9.25
N GLN A 980 3.17 -4.16 -9.71
CA GLN A 980 3.28 -4.76 -11.05
C GLN A 980 3.24 -3.69 -12.15
N ARG A 981 2.35 -2.69 -12.04
CA ARG A 981 2.24 -1.58 -12.99
C ARG A 981 3.48 -0.68 -13.01
N MET A 982 4.16 -0.52 -11.88
CA MET A 982 5.47 0.17 -11.83
C MET A 982 6.58 -0.67 -12.46
N ALA A 983 6.65 -1.96 -12.13
CA ALA A 983 7.62 -2.90 -12.70
C ALA A 983 7.57 -2.97 -14.24
N VAL A 984 6.35 -3.08 -14.80
CA VAL A 984 6.14 -3.10 -16.25
C VAL A 984 6.54 -1.77 -16.89
N ARG A 985 6.36 -0.64 -16.20
CA ARG A 985 6.79 0.68 -16.70
C ARG A 985 8.31 0.86 -16.70
N VAL A 986 9.03 0.41 -15.68
CA VAL A 986 10.51 0.44 -15.65
C VAL A 986 11.08 -0.31 -16.86
N ARG A 987 10.70 -1.59 -17.03
CA ARG A 987 11.18 -2.38 -18.17
C ARG A 987 10.70 -1.89 -19.54
N LEU A 988 9.62 -1.11 -19.58
CA LEU A 988 9.14 -0.47 -20.80
C LEU A 988 9.99 0.77 -21.16
N GLY A 989 10.44 1.54 -20.17
CA GLY A 989 11.41 2.62 -20.34
C GLY A 989 12.77 2.09 -20.82
N GLU A 990 13.27 1.05 -20.15
CA GLU A 990 14.50 0.33 -20.53
C GLU A 990 14.43 -0.19 -21.98
N LYS A 991 13.34 -0.86 -22.37
CA LYS A 991 13.16 -1.33 -23.75
C LYS A 991 13.00 -0.20 -24.78
N LYS A 992 12.40 0.94 -24.40
CA LYS A 992 12.31 2.10 -25.31
C LYS A 992 13.68 2.73 -25.55
N LEU A 993 14.50 2.89 -24.50
CA LEU A 993 15.89 3.32 -24.64
C LEU A 993 16.70 2.37 -25.56
N LEU A 994 16.57 1.05 -25.36
CA LEU A 994 17.23 0.06 -26.22
C LEU A 994 16.80 0.17 -27.70
N GLN A 995 15.52 0.44 -27.95
CA GLN A 995 15.00 0.65 -29.31
C GLN A 995 15.50 1.96 -29.93
N GLU A 996 15.45 3.06 -29.17
CA GLU A 996 15.94 4.39 -29.60
C GLU A 996 17.44 4.34 -29.95
N ALA A 997 18.25 3.70 -29.11
CA ALA A 997 19.68 3.49 -29.37
C ALA A 997 19.91 2.55 -30.57
N PHE A 998 19.13 1.47 -30.68
CA PHE A 998 19.23 0.52 -31.79
C PHE A 998 18.95 1.19 -33.14
N ASP A 999 17.91 2.03 -33.20
CA ASP A 999 17.55 2.77 -34.42
C ASP A 999 18.64 3.81 -34.75
N HIS A 1000 19.10 4.60 -33.77
CA HIS A 1000 20.19 5.58 -33.93
C HIS A 1000 21.46 4.95 -34.54
N PHE A 1001 21.99 3.87 -33.95
CA PHE A 1001 23.20 3.24 -34.50
C PHE A 1001 22.95 2.52 -35.83
N SER A 1002 21.75 1.99 -36.06
CA SER A 1002 21.38 1.37 -37.34
C SER A 1002 21.30 2.39 -38.47
N GLU A 1003 20.78 3.60 -38.22
CA GLU A 1003 20.78 4.70 -39.17
C GLU A 1003 22.21 5.17 -39.49
N MET A 1004 23.08 5.34 -38.49
CA MET A 1004 24.50 5.66 -38.72
C MET A 1004 25.20 4.65 -39.66
N VAL A 1005 24.99 3.35 -39.45
CA VAL A 1005 25.56 2.28 -40.31
C VAL A 1005 24.99 2.36 -41.73
N ALA A 1006 23.69 2.65 -41.87
CA ALA A 1006 23.04 2.77 -43.18
C ALA A 1006 23.53 4.00 -43.96
N GLU A 1007 23.72 5.15 -43.31
CA GLU A 1007 24.26 6.36 -43.94
C GLU A 1007 25.71 6.16 -44.41
N GLU A 1008 26.56 5.56 -43.59
CA GLU A 1008 27.98 5.33 -43.92
C GLU A 1008 28.15 4.27 -45.04
N ALA A 1009 27.28 3.26 -45.07
CA ALA A 1009 27.18 2.32 -46.19
C ALA A 1009 26.69 3.00 -47.49
N ALA A 1010 25.72 3.92 -47.39
CA ALA A 1010 25.27 4.71 -48.54
C ALA A 1010 26.36 5.66 -49.06
N ASP A 1011 27.13 6.30 -48.16
CA ASP A 1011 28.15 7.25 -48.58
C ASP A 1011 29.44 6.58 -49.10
N THR A 1012 29.77 5.38 -48.62
CA THR A 1012 30.82 4.54 -49.24
C THR A 1012 30.40 3.99 -50.62
N ALA A 1013 29.12 3.67 -50.84
CA ALA A 1013 28.57 3.35 -52.17
C ALA A 1013 28.57 4.58 -53.11
N SER A 1014 28.23 5.77 -52.59
CA SER A 1014 28.33 7.07 -53.27
C SER A 1014 29.78 7.39 -53.66
N ALA A 1015 30.73 7.19 -52.75
CA ALA A 1015 32.16 7.45 -52.97
C ALA A 1015 32.79 6.47 -53.98
N THR A 1016 32.45 5.18 -53.94
CA THR A 1016 32.91 4.20 -54.94
C THR A 1016 32.31 4.47 -56.32
N THR A 1017 31.03 4.84 -56.40
CA THR A 1017 30.38 5.26 -57.67
C THR A 1017 31.00 6.54 -58.25
N LYS A 1018 31.32 7.53 -57.40
CA LYS A 1018 32.07 8.74 -57.78
C LYS A 1018 33.52 8.44 -58.22
N LYS A 1019 34.14 7.38 -57.70
CA LYS A 1019 35.46 6.88 -58.14
C LYS A 1019 35.38 6.23 -59.52
N ALA A 1020 34.38 5.37 -59.76
CA ALA A 1020 34.15 4.72 -61.05
C ALA A 1020 33.94 5.77 -62.17
N LYS A 1021 33.10 6.79 -61.93
CA LYS A 1021 32.89 7.95 -62.82
C LYS A 1021 34.07 8.93 -62.93
N ARG A 1022 35.24 8.58 -62.39
CA ARG A 1022 36.53 9.28 -62.58
C ARG A 1022 37.61 8.36 -63.18
N SER A 1023 37.27 7.12 -63.50
CA SER A 1023 38.12 6.14 -64.20
C SER A 1023 37.58 5.77 -65.60
N GLU A 1024 36.45 6.36 -65.99
CA GLU A 1024 35.99 6.52 -67.37
C GLU A 1024 36.37 7.93 -67.87
#